data_AF-A0A939W766-F1
#
_entry.id   AF-A0A939W766-F1
#
_cell.length_a   1.000
_cell.length_b   1.000
_cell.length_c   1.000
_cell.angle_alpha   90.00
_cell.angle_beta   90.00
_cell.angle_gamma   90.00
#
_symmetry.space_group_name_H-M   'P 1'
#
loop_
_entity.id
_entity.type
_entity.pdbx_description
1 polymer ?
#
loop_
_entity_poly.entity_id
_entity_poly.type
_entity_poly.pdbx_seq_one_letter_code
_entity_poly.pdbx_strand_id
1 'polypeptide(L)'
;MRYRKFLSFIFSIVLVVVSIFSVSLADTSESGRSYTLPSGITLTIPQEFQGVLWPGIEEDDPLLDEYEMDKEMVMELYTSGGIELQCTYDLGDNGPAITFAVFEMDAPEDMDVGNIQPMGPDLFETPEILACGMVERAGIPLYKIAHKNSGEEDGTEYVLKGNQYALITGSGKMHQFCMVMTSEMKDGMDPENPFTEEECRQLDEISESIMSSISLSDELASDIVTPEGAEAFPEEQVQSYTTTSGITLTVPQMPGGNAVWTGMEEDDPVLEELGIDKGAVMSWYEQGGLEFQKMTVIDEPGGCYLEIIVFEMDVPSDINAGFADQIQPMSPTSFETTDFFEYGMVKRGGSPFYKIAFQTSGETVLRLNQYSLITGSGKMHQINFFLLSDPEIKTDPYTDEQCRQLEEISESVMHSIKLSDELASDAITPEGVEPFKGETEDTPGSQEETPAAVPEKSSTVKRTSTSFFKAFTTFKIPTYFILIALALLLLLGLKPSKLREWQEEPLSLDKSKAIQGFAAVAIIVHHLSQELAQQAGAIRVFENLGVLFVGIFFFFSGYGLYTSLKTKENYLKGFLKKRLVTILIPFYMCIMIFTVAAFICGRKFKTMELLYTLSGWSLINQHMWYIVEVAILYLAFFLIYRLIKNRTVATVVMGIFVIAMMTGSLLLAHGKDMSCSYWFQGEWWYNSSFLFVIGILFSKHADGLRKIARKGYIILLPVFAALTALLGMQNMHMLKKYSYWSEIPGQDPAYLDKIRCLSVQLPWIIVFVCFLLILMMKIRFGNPVLKFLGSISLELYLIHNLFLEGLRNGTIFKVTSPGMYCVLTILMAVGFATIISGVDKYLIALITGKKKTLEAPSLKTSSHIHSIDVMRIVMAFLVVAIHLPFDGKAGSVFITYGKTAVPFFLVICGYFLYRDDIREMRKRLVKQTKRILIFFIASNVFYAVFYAIYLRVTEGSFKGVKECFTSKALQKFLLYNFSPFSEHLWYLGSLLYALVILLVLNKLRFVKQVMYTAPFLVAGYVVLSHLGIGEGYQLRNAILVGLGYTMMGMLIRRFEKKILDHKATAPVLWIVFAICCVTAIFELNHYKKGIAVPFVSSEILVYVIALLCLKYPDFGKDTFAEWLGRECSLTVYILHISVWLLMVMTQNDRFFGKYGAVTVFVITTVIAALYKSIKNAITDKKETVTDKKQTAMTQKQKLSL
;
A
#
# COMPACT_ATOMS: atom_id res chain seq x y z
N MET A 1 -20.62 -30.88 25.79
CA MET A 1 -20.12 -29.54 25.37
C MET A 1 -19.93 -29.51 23.86
N ARG A 2 -21.05 -29.39 23.14
CA ARG A 2 -21.16 -29.22 21.69
C ARG A 2 -21.92 -27.89 21.47
N TYR A 3 -21.80 -27.23 20.32
CA TYR A 3 -22.32 -25.87 20.00
C TYR A 3 -21.41 -24.66 20.38
N ARG A 4 -20.97 -24.52 21.64
CA ARG A 4 -20.11 -23.39 22.10
C ARG A 4 -18.72 -23.27 21.46
N LYS A 5 -18.22 -24.35 20.84
CA LYS A 5 -16.86 -24.44 20.26
C LYS A 5 -16.84 -24.25 18.75
N PHE A 6 -18.01 -24.38 18.11
CA PHE A 6 -18.19 -24.22 16.67
C PHE A 6 -18.52 -22.76 16.33
N LEU A 7 -19.30 -22.06 17.16
CA LEU A 7 -19.53 -20.62 16.99
C LEU A 7 -18.28 -19.78 17.25
N SER A 8 -17.43 -20.15 18.22
CA SER A 8 -16.18 -19.42 18.50
C SER A 8 -15.16 -19.52 17.37
N PHE A 9 -15.31 -20.53 16.51
CA PHE A 9 -14.52 -20.73 15.29
C PHE A 9 -15.05 -19.80 14.19
N ILE A 10 -16.36 -19.82 13.94
CA ILE A 10 -17.03 -18.89 13.01
C ILE A 10 -16.83 -17.42 13.43
N PHE A 11 -16.64 -17.14 14.72
CA PHE A 11 -16.48 -15.78 15.20
C PHE A 11 -15.09 -15.18 14.94
N SER A 12 -14.04 -15.98 15.11
CA SER A 12 -12.69 -15.57 14.72
C SER A 12 -12.56 -15.45 13.20
N ILE A 13 -13.32 -16.28 12.49
CA ILE A 13 -13.55 -16.22 11.04
C ILE A 13 -14.23 -14.90 10.67
N VAL A 14 -15.35 -14.54 11.29
CA VAL A 14 -16.11 -13.32 10.99
C VAL A 14 -15.36 -12.03 11.36
N LEU A 15 -14.56 -12.02 12.43
CA LEU A 15 -13.75 -10.84 12.81
C LEU A 15 -12.59 -10.57 11.85
N VAL A 16 -11.99 -11.66 11.35
CA VAL A 16 -10.95 -11.62 10.32
C VAL A 16 -11.58 -11.30 8.97
N VAL A 17 -12.74 -11.90 8.65
CA VAL A 17 -13.62 -11.60 7.50
C VAL A 17 -14.01 -10.12 7.48
N VAL A 18 -14.44 -9.54 8.58
CA VAL A 18 -14.91 -8.15 8.58
C VAL A 18 -13.77 -7.13 8.49
N SER A 19 -12.60 -7.45 9.05
CA SER A 19 -11.40 -6.61 8.94
C SER A 19 -10.82 -6.59 7.52
N ILE A 20 -11.25 -7.55 6.70
CA ILE A 20 -10.61 -7.87 5.43
C ILE A 20 -11.69 -7.91 4.28
N PHE A 21 -13.00 -7.87 4.51
CA PHE A 21 -14.02 -7.71 3.44
C PHE A 21 -14.23 -6.26 2.98
N SER A 22 -13.37 -5.37 3.48
CA SER A 22 -13.61 -3.93 3.47
C SER A 22 -12.69 -3.17 2.54
N VAL A 23 -11.61 -3.80 2.11
CA VAL A 23 -10.69 -3.23 1.12
C VAL A 23 -11.18 -3.48 -0.31
N SER A 24 -12.17 -4.37 -0.49
CA SER A 24 -12.66 -4.83 -1.81
C SER A 24 -13.66 -3.92 -2.52
N LEU A 25 -14.01 -2.78 -1.93
CA LEU A 25 -14.96 -1.89 -2.59
C LEU A 25 -14.29 -0.56 -2.99
N ALA A 26 -12.97 -0.39 -2.85
CA ALA A 26 -12.26 0.81 -3.29
C ALA A 26 -12.16 0.89 -4.84
N ASP A 27 -13.29 1.18 -5.47
CA ASP A 27 -13.37 1.86 -6.76
C ASP A 27 -14.75 2.52 -6.86
N THR A 28 -14.76 3.85 -7.03
CA THR A 28 -15.34 4.58 -8.17
C THR A 28 -15.18 6.10 -7.97
N SER A 29 -14.46 6.69 -8.93
CA SER A 29 -14.52 8.04 -9.51
C SER A 29 -14.10 9.29 -8.70
N GLU A 30 -12.89 9.74 -9.02
CA GLU A 30 -12.60 11.13 -9.38
C GLU A 30 -13.53 11.57 -10.52
N SER A 31 -14.45 12.51 -10.31
CA SER A 31 -15.05 13.32 -11.38
C SER A 31 -15.75 14.55 -10.77
N GLY A 32 -15.72 15.68 -11.48
CA GLY A 32 -16.29 16.97 -11.05
C GLY A 32 -17.81 16.95 -10.76
N ARG A 33 -18.38 18.12 -10.46
CA ARG A 33 -19.81 18.26 -10.08
C ARG A 33 -20.64 18.70 -11.28
N SER A 34 -21.69 17.95 -11.61
CA SER A 34 -22.56 18.24 -12.76
C SER A 34 -23.75 19.13 -12.38
N TYR A 35 -24.08 20.10 -13.24
CA TYR A 35 -25.19 21.04 -13.12
C TYR A 35 -26.08 20.95 -14.35
N THR A 36 -27.38 20.72 -14.16
CA THR A 36 -28.36 20.69 -15.24
C THR A 36 -29.13 22.01 -15.24
N LEU A 37 -29.01 22.78 -16.33
CA LEU A 37 -29.68 24.05 -16.56
C LEU A 37 -31.18 23.83 -16.86
N PRO A 38 -32.05 24.84 -16.66
CA PRO A 38 -33.48 24.76 -16.98
C PRO A 38 -33.75 24.39 -18.45
N SER A 39 -32.89 24.83 -19.36
CA SER A 39 -32.85 24.47 -20.78
C SER A 39 -32.59 22.97 -21.06
N GLY A 40 -32.21 22.18 -20.05
CA GLY A 40 -31.93 20.75 -20.18
C GLY A 40 -30.47 20.42 -20.56
N ILE A 41 -29.59 21.42 -20.59
CA ILE A 41 -28.14 21.26 -20.78
C ILE A 41 -27.47 20.91 -19.45
N THR A 42 -26.63 19.88 -19.41
CA THR A 42 -25.88 19.46 -18.22
C THR A 42 -24.37 19.68 -18.39
N LEU A 43 -23.76 20.45 -17.49
CA LEU A 43 -22.35 20.85 -17.49
C LEU A 43 -21.62 20.26 -16.29
N THR A 44 -20.42 19.68 -16.47
CA THR A 44 -19.65 19.13 -15.34
C THR A 44 -18.43 19.99 -15.03
N ILE A 45 -18.52 20.80 -13.98
CA ILE A 45 -17.47 21.75 -13.63
C ILE A 45 -16.39 21.05 -12.78
N PRO A 46 -15.10 21.13 -13.19
CA PRO A 46 -13.98 20.60 -12.41
C PRO A 46 -13.90 21.20 -11.01
N GLN A 47 -13.36 20.44 -10.04
CA GLN A 47 -13.38 20.81 -8.63
C GLN A 47 -12.58 22.08 -8.31
N GLU A 48 -11.61 22.41 -9.16
CA GLU A 48 -10.74 23.59 -9.04
C GLU A 48 -11.43 24.93 -9.36
N PHE A 49 -12.55 24.92 -10.08
CA PHE A 49 -13.33 26.13 -10.44
C PHE A 49 -14.52 26.41 -9.52
N GLN A 50 -14.69 25.68 -8.41
CA GLN A 50 -15.87 25.77 -7.54
C GLN A 50 -15.88 26.95 -6.56
N GLY A 51 -14.98 27.92 -6.71
CA GLY A 51 -14.74 29.01 -5.76
C GLY A 51 -15.84 30.07 -5.68
N VAL A 52 -16.47 30.44 -6.79
CA VAL A 52 -17.54 31.46 -6.82
C VAL A 52 -18.52 31.09 -7.95
N LEU A 53 -19.54 30.29 -7.63
CA LEU A 53 -20.53 29.80 -8.60
C LEU A 53 -21.93 30.34 -8.22
N TRP A 54 -22.61 31.00 -9.16
CA TRP A 54 -23.96 31.55 -8.97
C TRP A 54 -24.98 30.90 -9.91
N PRO A 55 -25.73 29.88 -9.44
CA PRO A 55 -26.77 29.24 -10.23
C PRO A 55 -28.14 29.86 -9.95
N GLY A 56 -28.51 30.92 -10.69
CA GLY A 56 -29.83 31.57 -10.63
C GLY A 56 -30.11 32.30 -9.31
N ILE A 57 -30.30 33.62 -9.38
CA ILE A 57 -30.51 34.46 -8.19
C ILE A 57 -32.01 34.71 -7.99
N GLU A 58 -32.54 34.37 -6.81
CA GLU A 58 -33.83 34.86 -6.33
C GLU A 58 -33.62 36.24 -5.66
N GLU A 59 -34.61 37.14 -5.72
CA GLU A 59 -34.50 38.54 -5.24
C GLU A 59 -34.09 38.62 -3.74
N ASP A 60 -34.37 37.56 -2.99
CA ASP A 60 -34.12 37.35 -1.57
C ASP A 60 -32.95 36.38 -1.28
N ASP A 61 -32.08 36.10 -2.26
CA ASP A 61 -30.90 35.25 -2.07
C ASP A 61 -29.92 35.87 -1.04
N PRO A 62 -29.54 35.12 0.03
CA PRO A 62 -28.64 35.60 1.08
C PRO A 62 -27.27 36.07 0.59
N LEU A 63 -26.81 35.58 -0.56
CA LEU A 63 -25.51 35.93 -1.14
C LEU A 63 -25.46 37.39 -1.61
N LEU A 64 -26.60 37.96 -2.03
CA LEU A 64 -26.67 39.38 -2.43
C LEU A 64 -26.38 40.32 -1.25
N ASP A 65 -26.84 39.93 -0.04
CA ASP A 65 -26.58 40.67 1.20
C ASP A 65 -25.19 40.39 1.76
N GLU A 66 -24.64 39.19 1.55
CA GLU A 66 -23.30 38.79 2.04
C GLU A 66 -22.18 39.56 1.33
N TYR A 67 -22.39 39.93 0.07
CA TYR A 67 -21.42 40.68 -0.74
C TYR A 67 -21.79 42.15 -0.99
N GLU A 68 -22.79 42.68 -0.28
CA GLU A 68 -23.24 44.09 -0.35
C GLU A 68 -23.57 44.57 -1.78
N MET A 69 -24.14 43.71 -2.61
CA MET A 69 -24.43 44.01 -4.02
C MET A 69 -25.78 44.72 -4.18
N ASP A 70 -25.89 45.61 -5.19
CA ASP A 70 -27.15 46.29 -5.50
C ASP A 70 -28.15 45.29 -6.11
N LYS A 71 -29.16 44.94 -5.32
CA LYS A 71 -30.16 43.94 -5.67
C LYS A 71 -30.98 44.33 -6.90
N GLU A 72 -31.28 45.62 -7.09
CA GLU A 72 -32.05 46.06 -8.27
C GLU A 72 -31.20 45.90 -9.54
N MET A 73 -29.93 46.30 -9.50
CA MET A 73 -29.00 46.17 -10.63
C MET A 73 -28.76 44.72 -11.04
N VAL A 74 -28.53 43.83 -10.06
CA VAL A 74 -28.29 42.40 -10.34
C VAL A 74 -29.54 41.74 -10.90
N MET A 75 -30.71 42.04 -10.34
CA MET A 75 -31.97 41.50 -10.86
C MET A 75 -32.30 42.05 -12.25
N GLU A 76 -32.00 43.31 -12.53
CA GLU A 76 -32.15 43.92 -13.86
C GLU A 76 -31.27 43.23 -14.90
N LEU A 77 -30.01 42.91 -14.58
CA LEU A 77 -29.10 42.15 -15.46
C LEU A 77 -29.59 40.72 -15.76
N TYR A 78 -30.17 40.03 -14.77
CA TYR A 78 -30.77 38.71 -14.99
C TYR A 78 -32.09 38.77 -15.78
N THR A 79 -32.87 39.85 -15.64
CA THR A 79 -34.15 40.03 -16.36
C THR A 79 -34.00 40.65 -17.75
N SER A 80 -32.95 41.41 -18.03
CA SER A 80 -32.70 42.05 -19.34
C SER A 80 -31.98 41.15 -20.35
N GLY A 81 -31.42 40.01 -19.94
CA GLY A 81 -30.52 39.22 -20.81
C GLY A 81 -30.21 37.78 -20.40
N GLY A 82 -31.14 37.05 -19.75
CA GLY A 82 -31.21 35.58 -19.82
C GLY A 82 -29.97 34.76 -19.38
N ILE A 83 -29.33 35.11 -18.26
CA ILE A 83 -28.19 34.36 -17.70
C ILE A 83 -28.69 33.09 -16.98
N GLU A 84 -28.24 31.91 -17.42
CA GLU A 84 -28.57 30.62 -16.80
C GLU A 84 -27.53 30.17 -15.74
N LEU A 85 -26.26 30.55 -15.89
CA LEU A 85 -25.17 30.18 -14.97
C LEU A 85 -23.97 31.13 -15.12
N GLN A 86 -23.39 31.59 -14.00
CA GLN A 86 -22.16 32.38 -14.00
C GLN A 86 -21.16 31.90 -12.94
N CYS A 87 -19.87 31.97 -13.27
CA CYS A 87 -18.76 31.66 -12.38
C CYS A 87 -17.57 32.58 -12.67
N THR A 88 -16.93 33.13 -11.64
CA THR A 88 -15.71 33.94 -11.80
C THR A 88 -14.58 33.35 -10.97
N TYR A 89 -13.38 33.31 -11.56
CA TYR A 89 -12.18 32.75 -10.96
C TYR A 89 -11.02 33.72 -11.07
N ASP A 90 -10.52 34.17 -9.93
CA ASP A 90 -9.35 35.06 -9.85
C ASP A 90 -8.06 34.25 -9.90
N LEU A 91 -7.15 34.60 -10.82
CA LEU A 91 -5.84 33.94 -10.94
C LEU A 91 -4.83 34.39 -9.86
N GLY A 92 -5.24 35.23 -8.90
CA GLY A 92 -4.46 35.62 -7.72
C GLY A 92 -4.70 37.05 -7.25
N ASP A 93 -4.10 37.44 -6.12
CA ASP A 93 -4.17 38.81 -5.57
C ASP A 93 -3.52 39.80 -6.55
N ASN A 94 -4.31 40.43 -7.44
CA ASN A 94 -3.97 41.36 -8.54
C ASN A 94 -3.76 40.76 -9.96
N GLY A 95 -4.07 39.49 -10.19
CA GLY A 95 -4.03 38.85 -11.52
C GLY A 95 -5.34 39.00 -12.31
N PRO A 96 -5.36 38.63 -13.61
CA PRO A 96 -6.58 38.68 -14.41
C PRO A 96 -7.66 37.72 -13.87
N ALA A 97 -8.92 38.10 -14.02
CA ALA A 97 -10.06 37.29 -13.64
C ALA A 97 -10.64 36.57 -14.85
N ILE A 98 -10.88 35.26 -14.74
CA ILE A 98 -11.58 34.46 -15.75
C ILE A 98 -13.04 34.34 -15.35
N THR A 99 -13.93 34.85 -16.19
CA THR A 99 -15.37 34.75 -16.01
C THR A 99 -15.97 33.81 -17.06
N PHE A 100 -16.78 32.87 -16.58
CA PHE A 100 -17.61 31.98 -17.38
C PHE A 100 -19.08 32.33 -17.19
N ALA A 101 -19.82 32.47 -18.29
CA ALA A 101 -21.25 32.72 -18.28
C ALA A 101 -21.97 31.93 -19.36
N VAL A 102 -23.21 31.51 -19.07
CA VAL A 102 -24.11 30.84 -20.01
C VAL A 102 -25.39 31.65 -20.17
N PHE A 103 -25.78 31.89 -21.42
CA PHE A 103 -26.95 32.68 -21.79
C PHE A 103 -27.91 31.87 -22.66
N GLU A 104 -29.21 32.06 -22.49
CA GLU A 104 -30.25 31.60 -23.42
C GLU A 104 -30.94 32.81 -24.07
N MET A 105 -31.06 32.80 -25.40
CA MET A 105 -31.72 33.86 -26.16
C MET A 105 -32.41 33.34 -27.44
N ASP A 106 -33.20 34.19 -28.10
CA ASP A 106 -33.80 33.87 -29.39
C ASP A 106 -32.76 33.97 -30.52
N ALA A 107 -32.73 32.98 -31.42
CA ALA A 107 -31.79 32.94 -32.53
C ALA A 107 -32.18 33.96 -33.63
N PRO A 108 -31.21 34.63 -34.29
CA PRO A 108 -31.50 35.56 -35.38
C PRO A 108 -32.19 34.88 -36.58
N GLU A 109 -33.12 35.57 -37.25
CA GLU A 109 -33.87 35.02 -38.39
C GLU A 109 -32.96 34.69 -39.61
N ASP A 110 -31.85 35.42 -39.80
CA ASP A 110 -30.86 35.22 -40.85
C ASP A 110 -29.48 34.91 -40.23
N MET A 111 -29.07 33.65 -40.25
CA MET A 111 -27.90 33.15 -39.51
C MET A 111 -26.62 33.18 -40.36
N ASP A 112 -25.83 34.24 -40.22
CA ASP A 112 -24.45 34.33 -40.73
C ASP A 112 -23.47 34.33 -39.55
N VAL A 113 -22.54 33.37 -39.53
CA VAL A 113 -21.56 33.18 -38.43
C VAL A 113 -20.68 34.42 -38.25
N GLY A 114 -20.44 35.19 -39.32
CA GLY A 114 -19.71 36.46 -39.27
C GLY A 114 -20.47 37.61 -38.61
N ASN A 115 -21.79 37.46 -38.40
CA ASN A 115 -22.67 38.48 -37.79
C ASN A 115 -23.10 38.13 -36.35
N ILE A 116 -22.57 37.04 -35.77
CA ILE A 116 -22.78 36.74 -34.34
C ILE A 116 -21.99 37.77 -33.53
N GLN A 117 -22.68 38.84 -33.13
CA GLN A 117 -22.12 39.92 -32.31
C GLN A 117 -21.76 39.36 -30.92
N PRO A 118 -20.55 39.60 -30.41
CA PRO A 118 -20.20 39.26 -29.03
C PRO A 118 -21.09 40.07 -28.08
N MET A 119 -21.88 39.40 -27.23
CA MET A 119 -22.73 40.09 -26.26
C MET A 119 -22.00 40.37 -24.94
N GLY A 120 -22.11 41.63 -24.52
CA GLY A 120 -22.05 42.18 -23.16
C GLY A 120 -23.00 43.41 -23.13
N PRO A 121 -23.66 43.73 -22.01
CA PRO A 121 -24.73 44.74 -22.00
C PRO A 121 -24.15 46.14 -22.16
N ASP A 122 -24.25 46.78 -23.33
CA ASP A 122 -23.89 48.20 -23.64
C ASP A 122 -22.57 48.76 -23.08
N LEU A 123 -21.72 47.92 -22.48
CA LEU A 123 -20.67 48.33 -21.57
C LEU A 123 -19.38 48.69 -22.30
N PHE A 124 -19.15 48.12 -23.51
CA PHE A 124 -17.89 48.30 -24.23
C PHE A 124 -18.09 48.32 -25.75
N GLU A 125 -17.56 49.35 -26.41
CA GLU A 125 -17.75 49.61 -27.84
C GLU A 125 -16.92 48.63 -28.72
N THR A 126 -17.60 47.90 -29.61
CA THR A 126 -17.09 47.16 -30.79
C THR A 126 -15.89 46.18 -30.63
N PRO A 127 -16.12 44.85 -30.56
CA PRO A 127 -15.06 43.83 -30.46
C PRO A 127 -14.36 43.49 -31.79
N GLU A 128 -13.07 43.16 -31.74
CA GLU A 128 -12.26 42.70 -32.88
C GLU A 128 -12.20 41.16 -32.92
N ILE A 129 -12.59 40.56 -34.05
CA ILE A 129 -12.66 39.10 -34.24
C ILE A 129 -11.30 38.60 -34.75
N LEU A 130 -10.65 37.72 -33.99
CA LEU A 130 -9.34 37.16 -34.32
C LEU A 130 -9.43 35.89 -35.16
N ALA A 131 -10.42 35.04 -34.89
CA ALA A 131 -10.68 33.81 -35.64
C ALA A 131 -12.12 33.32 -35.40
N CYS A 132 -12.72 32.72 -36.43
CA CYS A 132 -14.03 32.07 -36.36
C CYS A 132 -14.00 30.68 -37.02
N GLY A 133 -14.72 29.71 -36.46
CA GLY A 133 -14.82 28.38 -37.05
C GLY A 133 -15.77 27.44 -36.30
N MET A 134 -16.16 26.34 -36.96
CA MET A 134 -16.98 25.30 -36.34
C MET A 134 -16.10 24.24 -35.68
N VAL A 135 -16.43 23.83 -34.46
CA VAL A 135 -15.70 22.82 -33.70
C VAL A 135 -16.67 21.80 -33.14
N GLU A 136 -16.35 20.52 -33.27
CA GLU A 136 -17.15 19.44 -32.70
C GLU A 136 -16.57 19.01 -31.35
N ARG A 137 -17.40 18.99 -30.30
CA ARG A 137 -17.03 18.58 -28.94
C ARG A 137 -18.16 17.79 -28.29
N ALA A 138 -17.82 16.69 -27.61
CA ALA A 138 -18.79 15.77 -27.02
C ALA A 138 -19.91 15.28 -27.99
N GLY A 139 -19.62 15.25 -29.29
CA GLY A 139 -20.59 14.89 -30.34
C GLY A 139 -21.58 16.01 -30.71
N ILE A 140 -21.30 17.25 -30.31
CA ILE A 140 -22.14 18.44 -30.53
C ILE A 140 -21.35 19.45 -31.37
N PRO A 141 -21.90 19.96 -32.49
CA PRO A 141 -21.28 21.03 -33.27
C PRO A 141 -21.47 22.37 -32.56
N LEU A 142 -20.37 23.11 -32.38
CA LEU A 142 -20.33 24.40 -31.70
C LEU A 142 -19.61 25.44 -32.56
N TYR A 143 -20.09 26.67 -32.55
CA TYR A 143 -19.42 27.78 -33.24
C TYR A 143 -18.45 28.46 -32.30
N LYS A 144 -17.14 28.38 -32.57
CA LYS A 144 -16.09 29.05 -31.79
C LYS A 144 -15.77 30.41 -32.40
N ILE A 145 -15.82 31.44 -31.57
CA ILE A 145 -15.38 32.80 -31.91
C ILE A 145 -14.33 33.22 -30.88
N ALA A 146 -13.12 33.53 -31.37
CA ALA A 146 -12.06 34.13 -30.57
C ALA A 146 -12.05 35.63 -30.83
N HIS A 147 -12.11 36.44 -29.76
CA HIS A 147 -12.15 37.89 -29.88
C HIS A 147 -11.27 38.58 -28.82
N LYS A 148 -10.94 39.84 -29.11
CA LYS A 148 -10.29 40.77 -28.18
C LYS A 148 -11.03 42.11 -28.23
N ASN A 149 -11.16 42.78 -27.08
CA ASN A 149 -11.67 44.15 -27.03
C ASN A 149 -10.97 44.95 -25.91
N SER A 150 -11.05 46.27 -26.01
CA SER A 150 -10.59 47.25 -25.02
C SER A 150 -11.68 48.29 -24.83
N GLY A 151 -11.97 48.66 -23.58
CA GLY A 151 -12.97 49.69 -23.29
C GLY A 151 -12.78 50.35 -21.93
N GLU A 152 -13.56 51.39 -21.65
CA GLU A 152 -13.53 52.15 -20.40
C GLU A 152 -14.84 51.99 -19.63
N GLU A 153 -14.73 51.57 -18.36
CA GLU A 153 -15.84 51.59 -17.39
C GLU A 153 -15.41 52.43 -16.19
N ASP A 154 -16.26 53.38 -15.77
CA ASP A 154 -15.98 54.31 -14.67
C ASP A 154 -14.61 55.04 -14.75
N GLY A 155 -14.12 55.29 -15.96
CA GLY A 155 -12.86 56.00 -16.22
C GLY A 155 -11.59 55.17 -16.00
N THR A 156 -11.73 53.84 -15.90
CA THR A 156 -10.62 52.88 -15.83
C THR A 156 -10.62 52.03 -17.11
N GLU A 157 -9.47 51.91 -17.77
CA GLU A 157 -9.32 51.19 -19.04
C GLU A 157 -9.10 49.70 -18.77
N TYR A 158 -9.89 48.84 -19.41
CA TYR A 158 -9.83 47.38 -19.26
C TYR A 158 -9.55 46.71 -20.61
N VAL A 159 -8.79 45.62 -20.57
CA VAL A 159 -8.55 44.77 -21.74
C VAL A 159 -9.04 43.35 -21.46
N LEU A 160 -9.63 42.75 -22.49
CA LEU A 160 -10.26 41.46 -22.38
C LEU A 160 -10.02 40.57 -23.60
N LYS A 161 -9.85 39.27 -23.31
CA LYS A 161 -9.59 38.21 -24.28
C LYS A 161 -10.49 37.03 -23.95
N GLY A 162 -11.22 36.53 -24.94
CA GLY A 162 -12.26 35.55 -24.67
C GLY A 162 -12.53 34.58 -25.81
N ASN A 163 -13.05 33.42 -25.43
CA ASN A 163 -13.61 32.42 -26.31
C ASN A 163 -15.13 32.37 -26.10
N GLN A 164 -15.88 32.45 -27.20
CA GLN A 164 -17.33 32.26 -27.19
C GLN A 164 -17.70 31.03 -27.99
N TYR A 165 -18.67 30.29 -27.47
CA TYR A 165 -19.25 29.12 -28.09
C TYR A 165 -20.76 29.27 -28.18
N ALA A 166 -21.36 29.00 -29.33
CA ALA A 166 -22.81 29.04 -29.50
C ALA A 166 -23.36 27.68 -29.92
N LEU A 167 -24.51 27.32 -29.34
CA LEU A 167 -25.33 26.15 -29.68
C LEU A 167 -26.73 26.62 -30.05
N ILE A 168 -27.27 26.13 -31.17
CA ILE A 168 -28.59 26.53 -31.67
C ILE A 168 -29.51 25.32 -31.78
N THR A 169 -30.77 25.53 -31.36
CA THR A 169 -31.82 24.49 -31.37
C THR A 169 -32.92 24.82 -32.41
N GLY A 170 -33.61 23.79 -32.88
CA GLY A 170 -34.67 23.82 -33.90
C GLY A 170 -35.92 24.53 -33.43
N SER A 171 -36.05 24.74 -32.12
CA SER A 171 -37.03 25.62 -31.49
C SER A 171 -36.83 27.11 -31.76
N GLY A 172 -35.68 27.51 -32.34
CA GLY A 172 -35.31 28.92 -32.56
C GLY A 172 -34.60 29.56 -31.36
N LYS A 173 -34.11 28.77 -30.41
CA LYS A 173 -33.34 29.23 -29.24
C LYS A 173 -31.84 29.00 -29.43
N MET A 174 -31.03 29.98 -29.02
CA MET A 174 -29.57 29.98 -29.02
C MET A 174 -29.03 30.01 -27.58
N HIS A 175 -28.13 29.09 -27.26
CA HIS A 175 -27.43 29.01 -25.99
C HIS A 175 -25.95 29.39 -26.19
N GLN A 176 -25.50 30.44 -25.52
CA GLN A 176 -24.14 30.98 -25.68
C GLN A 176 -23.32 30.76 -24.41
N PHE A 177 -22.14 30.16 -24.58
CA PHE A 177 -21.16 29.92 -23.53
C PHE A 177 -20.01 30.89 -23.72
N CYS A 178 -19.79 31.77 -22.76
CA CYS A 178 -18.80 32.83 -22.84
C CYS A 178 -17.73 32.62 -21.77
N MET A 179 -16.46 32.63 -22.18
CA MET A 179 -15.30 32.59 -21.29
C MET A 179 -14.41 33.77 -21.59
N VAL A 180 -14.27 34.67 -20.63
CA VAL A 180 -13.56 35.93 -20.81
C VAL A 180 -12.54 36.08 -19.70
N MET A 181 -11.29 36.31 -20.09
CA MET A 181 -10.25 36.79 -19.21
C MET A 181 -10.24 38.32 -19.24
N THR A 182 -10.27 38.94 -18.07
CA THR A 182 -10.36 40.40 -17.89
C THR A 182 -9.20 40.91 -17.03
N SER A 183 -8.60 42.03 -17.43
CA SER A 183 -7.56 42.71 -16.64
C SER A 183 -7.67 44.23 -16.76
N GLU A 184 -7.36 44.92 -15.65
CA GLU A 184 -7.19 46.38 -15.62
C GLU A 184 -5.87 46.76 -16.29
N MET A 185 -5.88 47.79 -17.16
CA MET A 185 -4.66 48.32 -17.77
C MET A 185 -3.82 49.09 -16.76
N LYS A 186 -2.58 48.64 -16.56
CA LYS A 186 -1.61 49.25 -15.65
C LYS A 186 -0.43 49.83 -16.42
N ASP A 187 0.18 50.89 -15.89
CA ASP A 187 1.36 51.53 -16.47
C ASP A 187 2.47 50.51 -16.76
N GLY A 188 2.82 50.35 -18.05
CA GLY A 188 3.89 49.45 -18.52
C GLY A 188 3.43 48.14 -19.16
N MET A 189 2.12 47.89 -19.28
CA MET A 189 1.59 46.79 -20.10
C MET A 189 1.64 47.11 -21.60
N ASP A 190 1.88 46.09 -22.42
CA ASP A 190 1.81 46.18 -23.87
C ASP A 190 0.33 46.18 -24.32
N PRO A 191 -0.16 47.26 -24.97
CA PRO A 191 -1.55 47.34 -25.42
C PRO A 191 -1.91 46.27 -26.47
N GLU A 192 -0.95 45.81 -27.26
CA GLU A 192 -1.19 44.80 -28.30
C GLU A 192 -1.25 43.38 -27.72
N ASN A 193 -0.53 43.09 -26.63
CA ASN A 193 -0.57 41.79 -25.97
C ASN A 193 -0.43 41.89 -24.43
N PRO A 194 -1.50 42.33 -23.73
CA PRO A 194 -1.42 42.60 -22.29
C PRO A 194 -1.50 41.35 -21.40
N PHE A 195 -1.70 40.16 -21.99
CA PHE A 195 -1.77 38.87 -21.30
C PHE A 195 -0.55 38.01 -21.64
N THR A 196 0.00 37.28 -20.66
CA THR A 196 1.14 36.41 -20.91
C THR A 196 0.74 35.17 -21.72
N GLU A 197 1.69 34.51 -22.40
CA GLU A 197 1.42 33.26 -23.13
C GLU A 197 0.83 32.18 -22.20
N GLU A 198 1.34 32.09 -20.98
CA GLU A 198 0.83 31.17 -19.96
C GLU A 198 -0.61 31.48 -19.53
N GLU A 199 -1.01 32.75 -19.42
CA GLU A 199 -2.39 33.15 -19.09
C GLU A 199 -3.33 32.80 -20.24
N CYS A 200 -2.91 33.06 -21.49
CA CYS A 200 -3.67 32.69 -22.68
C CYS A 200 -3.86 31.17 -22.79
N ARG A 201 -2.79 30.40 -22.53
CA ARG A 201 -2.82 28.93 -22.52
C ARG A 201 -3.80 28.40 -21.45
N GLN A 202 -3.82 29.02 -20.28
CA GLN A 202 -4.75 28.66 -19.21
C GLN A 202 -6.21 28.95 -19.58
N LEU A 203 -6.53 30.10 -20.21
CA LEU A 203 -7.89 30.37 -20.70
C LEU A 203 -8.36 29.32 -21.71
N ASP A 204 -7.48 28.90 -22.63
CA ASP A 204 -7.80 27.89 -23.62
C ASP A 204 -7.98 26.50 -23.00
N GLU A 205 -7.11 26.06 -22.09
CA GLU A 205 -7.23 24.77 -21.40
C GLU A 205 -8.51 24.67 -20.55
N ILE A 206 -8.86 25.77 -19.87
CA ILE A 206 -10.09 25.86 -19.08
C ILE A 206 -11.30 25.80 -20.01
N SER A 207 -11.25 26.54 -21.12
CA SER A 207 -12.30 26.54 -22.13
C SER A 207 -12.52 25.15 -22.70
N GLU A 208 -11.46 24.44 -23.06
CA GLU A 208 -11.55 23.09 -23.61
C GLU A 208 -12.07 22.08 -22.59
N SER A 209 -11.63 22.17 -21.33
CA SER A 209 -12.07 21.30 -20.25
C SER A 209 -13.58 21.43 -20.00
N ILE A 210 -14.11 22.65 -19.88
CA ILE A 210 -15.54 22.89 -19.64
C ILE A 210 -16.36 22.47 -20.86
N MET A 211 -15.95 22.84 -22.08
CA MET A 211 -16.67 22.49 -23.31
C MET A 211 -16.66 20.98 -23.60
N SER A 212 -15.64 20.24 -23.16
CA SER A 212 -15.60 18.78 -23.27
C SER A 212 -16.56 18.05 -22.31
N SER A 213 -17.07 18.78 -21.31
CA SER A 213 -17.91 18.24 -20.23
C SER A 213 -19.41 18.43 -20.45
N ILE A 214 -19.79 19.06 -21.57
CA ILE A 214 -21.19 19.36 -21.91
C ILE A 214 -21.93 18.07 -22.29
N SER A 215 -23.13 17.92 -21.76
CA SER A 215 -24.07 16.86 -22.11
C SER A 215 -25.48 17.43 -22.27
N LEU A 216 -26.26 16.87 -23.20
CA LEU A 216 -27.61 17.35 -23.52
C LEU A 216 -28.65 16.32 -23.08
N SER A 217 -29.85 16.78 -22.74
CA SER A 217 -31.00 15.89 -22.58
C SER A 217 -31.40 15.26 -23.93
N ASP A 218 -31.99 14.07 -23.89
CA ASP A 218 -32.38 13.32 -25.10
C ASP A 218 -33.35 14.10 -26.01
N GLU A 219 -34.17 15.00 -25.44
CA GLU A 219 -35.09 15.87 -26.19
C GLU A 219 -34.31 16.99 -26.93
N LEU A 220 -33.39 17.68 -26.26
CA LEU A 220 -32.61 18.79 -26.85
C LEU A 220 -31.57 18.31 -27.88
N ALA A 221 -30.97 17.13 -27.66
CA ALA A 221 -30.00 16.53 -28.57
C ALA A 221 -30.58 16.20 -29.96
N SER A 222 -31.89 15.96 -30.02
CA SER A 222 -32.59 15.64 -31.27
C SER A 222 -32.97 16.86 -32.12
N ASP A 223 -32.78 18.07 -31.57
CA ASP A 223 -33.29 19.33 -32.13
C ASP A 223 -32.15 20.29 -32.53
N ILE A 224 -30.90 19.83 -32.69
CA ILE A 224 -29.73 20.69 -33.00
C ILE A 224 -29.68 21.03 -34.50
N VAL A 225 -29.39 22.30 -34.84
CA VAL A 225 -29.30 22.79 -36.23
C VAL A 225 -27.87 23.16 -36.61
N THR A 226 -27.41 22.72 -37.79
CA THR A 226 -26.14 23.14 -38.42
C THR A 226 -26.41 23.86 -39.75
N PRO A 227 -26.00 25.13 -39.95
CA PRO A 227 -26.17 25.82 -41.22
C PRO A 227 -25.20 25.27 -42.29
N GLU A 228 -25.68 25.19 -43.53
CA GLU A 228 -24.85 24.82 -44.68
C GLU A 228 -23.89 25.97 -45.05
N GLY A 229 -22.57 25.75 -44.94
CA GLY A 229 -21.57 26.62 -45.60
C GLY A 229 -20.39 27.21 -44.81
N ALA A 230 -20.04 26.74 -43.60
CA ALA A 230 -18.85 27.23 -42.89
C ALA A 230 -17.54 26.53 -43.35
N GLU A 231 -16.58 27.26 -43.92
CA GLU A 231 -15.28 26.74 -44.41
C GLU A 231 -14.18 26.61 -43.33
N ALA A 232 -13.15 25.78 -43.60
CA ALA A 232 -11.95 25.55 -42.77
C ALA A 232 -10.65 26.18 -43.39
N PHE A 233 -9.61 26.46 -42.58
CA PHE A 233 -8.40 27.29 -42.89
C PHE A 233 -7.36 26.74 -43.94
N PRO A 234 -6.47 27.54 -44.62
CA PRO A 234 -5.56 27.10 -45.75
C PRO A 234 -3.98 27.08 -45.56
N GLU A 235 -3.19 26.42 -46.46
CA GLU A 235 -1.74 25.91 -46.40
C GLU A 235 -0.65 26.42 -47.48
N GLU A 236 0.70 26.15 -47.33
CA GLU A 236 1.91 26.45 -48.22
C GLU A 236 2.71 25.19 -48.80
N GLN A 237 3.60 25.32 -49.84
CA GLN A 237 4.15 24.25 -50.78
C GLN A 237 5.40 23.39 -50.35
N VAL A 238 5.35 22.04 -50.57
CA VAL A 238 6.32 21.00 -50.08
C VAL A 238 6.35 19.72 -51.01
N GLN A 239 7.39 18.85 -51.01
CA GLN A 239 7.48 17.64 -51.89
C GLN A 239 7.52 16.28 -51.14
N SER A 240 6.59 15.36 -51.44
CA SER A 240 6.33 14.12 -50.65
C SER A 240 6.82 12.82 -51.30
N TYR A 241 7.37 11.91 -50.49
CA TYR A 241 7.82 10.57 -50.87
C TYR A 241 7.22 9.52 -49.93
N THR A 242 6.68 8.42 -50.46
CA THR A 242 6.01 7.38 -49.65
C THR A 242 6.77 6.07 -49.72
N THR A 243 7.12 5.50 -48.57
CA THR A 243 7.71 4.16 -48.44
C THR A 243 6.69 3.07 -48.76
N THR A 244 7.14 1.87 -49.11
CA THR A 244 6.26 0.72 -49.35
C THR A 244 5.51 0.28 -48.08
N SER A 245 6.07 0.54 -46.90
CA SER A 245 5.42 0.39 -45.59
C SER A 245 4.36 1.46 -45.28
N GLY A 246 4.18 2.46 -46.15
CA GLY A 246 3.09 3.43 -46.05
C GLY A 246 3.41 4.68 -45.21
N ILE A 247 4.69 5.01 -45.03
CA ILE A 247 5.14 6.27 -44.41
C ILE A 247 5.44 7.28 -45.52
N THR A 248 4.72 8.40 -45.55
CA THR A 248 4.94 9.50 -46.48
C THR A 248 5.70 10.63 -45.80
N LEU A 249 6.87 10.98 -46.30
CA LEU A 249 7.76 12.03 -45.80
C LEU A 249 7.72 13.20 -46.77
N THR A 250 7.60 14.44 -46.29
CA THR A 250 7.53 15.61 -47.18
C THR A 250 8.71 16.55 -46.96
N VAL A 251 9.70 16.48 -47.83
CA VAL A 251 10.98 17.13 -47.58
C VAL A 251 10.96 18.51 -48.26
N PRO A 252 11.26 19.61 -47.53
CA PRO A 252 11.45 20.90 -48.15
C PRO A 252 12.68 20.86 -49.06
N GLN A 253 12.59 21.46 -50.24
CA GLN A 253 13.69 21.44 -51.20
C GLN A 253 14.88 22.27 -50.67
N MET A 254 16.02 21.61 -50.44
CA MET A 254 17.26 22.26 -49.95
C MET A 254 18.02 22.93 -51.09
N PRO A 255 18.58 24.14 -50.92
CA PRO A 255 19.37 24.79 -51.95
C PRO A 255 20.69 24.03 -52.19
N GLY A 256 20.82 23.35 -53.32
CA GLY A 256 22.10 22.77 -53.80
C GLY A 256 22.25 21.25 -53.67
N GLY A 257 21.35 20.55 -52.98
CA GLY A 257 21.38 19.10 -52.86
C GLY A 257 20.38 18.40 -53.79
N ASN A 258 20.84 17.38 -54.53
CA ASN A 258 19.92 16.48 -55.25
C ASN A 258 19.56 15.32 -54.33
N ALA A 259 18.33 15.30 -53.83
CA ALA A 259 17.80 14.19 -53.06
C ALA A 259 17.49 13.00 -54.00
N VAL A 260 18.13 11.86 -53.78
CA VAL A 260 17.93 10.63 -54.55
C VAL A 260 17.43 9.54 -53.62
N TRP A 261 16.25 8.96 -53.93
CA TRP A 261 15.63 7.89 -53.15
C TRP A 261 15.79 6.55 -53.87
N THR A 262 16.52 5.60 -53.28
CA THR A 262 16.79 4.28 -53.87
C THR A 262 16.73 3.16 -52.83
N GLY A 263 16.39 1.95 -53.28
CA GLY A 263 16.46 0.75 -52.44
C GLY A 263 17.91 0.32 -52.19
N MET A 264 18.19 -0.20 -51.01
CA MET A 264 19.54 -0.60 -50.58
C MET A 264 19.91 -1.98 -51.16
N GLU A 265 21.09 -2.13 -51.76
CA GLU A 265 21.55 -3.40 -52.37
C GLU A 265 22.45 -4.19 -51.39
N GLU A 266 22.50 -5.52 -51.53
CA GLU A 266 23.27 -6.43 -50.63
C GLU A 266 24.78 -6.11 -50.59
N ASP A 267 25.27 -5.44 -51.63
CA ASP A 267 26.67 -5.07 -51.82
C ASP A 267 26.95 -3.60 -51.48
N ASP A 268 26.01 -2.90 -50.81
CA ASP A 268 26.11 -1.46 -50.54
C ASP A 268 27.39 -1.11 -49.75
N PRO A 269 28.25 -0.22 -50.29
CA PRO A 269 29.54 0.15 -49.70
C PRO A 269 29.44 0.64 -48.24
N VAL A 270 28.32 1.26 -47.87
CA VAL A 270 28.09 1.77 -46.50
C VAL A 270 28.14 0.68 -45.45
N LEU A 271 27.70 -0.55 -45.78
CA LEU A 271 27.71 -1.67 -44.82
C LEU A 271 29.15 -2.11 -44.50
N GLU A 272 30.05 -1.99 -45.47
CA GLU A 272 31.46 -2.30 -45.31
C GLU A 272 32.20 -1.18 -44.55
N GLU A 273 31.89 0.09 -44.81
CA GLU A 273 32.41 1.26 -44.06
C GLU A 273 31.99 1.27 -42.60
N LEU A 274 30.76 0.86 -42.30
CA LEU A 274 30.24 0.77 -40.93
C LEU A 274 30.67 -0.52 -40.22
N GLY A 275 31.40 -1.41 -40.89
CA GLY A 275 31.92 -2.66 -40.33
C GLY A 275 30.82 -3.65 -39.94
N ILE A 276 29.66 -3.61 -40.60
CA ILE A 276 28.48 -4.40 -40.24
C ILE A 276 28.57 -5.78 -40.92
N ASP A 277 28.43 -6.86 -40.14
CA ASP A 277 28.48 -8.24 -40.66
C ASP A 277 27.30 -8.50 -41.61
N LYS A 278 27.61 -8.70 -42.89
CA LYS A 278 26.61 -8.93 -43.94
C LYS A 278 25.68 -10.10 -43.65
N GLY A 279 26.18 -11.17 -43.01
CA GLY A 279 25.38 -12.35 -42.67
C GLY A 279 24.33 -12.06 -41.58
N ALA A 280 24.63 -11.16 -40.65
CA ALA A 280 23.67 -10.69 -39.65
C ALA A 280 22.55 -9.85 -40.29
N VAL A 281 22.88 -8.96 -41.22
CA VAL A 281 21.89 -8.15 -41.94
C VAL A 281 20.97 -9.04 -42.78
N MET A 282 21.53 -10.02 -43.49
CA MET A 282 20.74 -10.97 -44.28
C MET A 282 19.89 -11.90 -43.41
N SER A 283 20.39 -12.30 -42.24
CA SER A 283 19.58 -13.04 -41.25
C SER A 283 18.40 -12.23 -40.73
N TRP A 284 18.53 -10.91 -40.59
CA TRP A 284 17.42 -10.03 -40.23
C TRP A 284 16.44 -9.88 -41.40
N TYR A 285 16.96 -9.79 -42.62
CA TYR A 285 16.18 -9.75 -43.87
C TYR A 285 15.25 -10.97 -44.00
N GLU A 286 15.80 -12.16 -43.80
CA GLU A 286 15.07 -13.43 -43.94
C GLU A 286 14.06 -13.68 -42.81
N GLN A 287 14.34 -13.19 -41.59
CA GLN A 287 13.46 -13.41 -40.45
C GLN A 287 12.36 -12.34 -40.29
N GLY A 288 12.60 -11.12 -40.75
CA GLY A 288 11.74 -9.97 -40.45
C GLY A 288 10.83 -9.50 -41.58
N GLY A 289 11.13 -9.81 -42.85
CA GLY A 289 10.43 -9.23 -44.00
C GLY A 289 10.51 -7.69 -43.97
N LEU A 290 11.61 -7.13 -44.47
CA LEU A 290 11.97 -5.72 -44.30
C LEU A 290 12.01 -4.95 -45.62
N GLU A 291 11.57 -3.69 -45.59
CA GLU A 291 11.83 -2.68 -46.61
C GLU A 291 12.94 -1.72 -46.14
N PHE A 292 14.00 -1.57 -46.94
CA PHE A 292 15.11 -0.64 -46.69
C PHE A 292 15.19 0.39 -47.82
N GLN A 293 15.03 1.66 -47.49
CA GLN A 293 15.10 2.76 -48.46
C GLN A 293 16.07 3.83 -47.98
N LYS A 294 16.90 4.32 -48.91
CA LYS A 294 17.99 5.24 -48.64
C LYS A 294 17.82 6.53 -49.44
N MET A 295 17.96 7.66 -48.76
CA MET A 295 18.09 8.99 -49.36
C MET A 295 19.42 9.61 -48.99
N THR A 296 20.21 10.01 -49.98
CA THR A 296 21.48 10.71 -49.74
C THR A 296 21.34 12.17 -50.17
N VAL A 297 21.65 13.08 -49.25
CA VAL A 297 21.75 14.52 -49.50
C VAL A 297 23.23 14.88 -49.39
N ILE A 298 23.85 15.10 -50.54
CA ILE A 298 25.29 15.33 -50.65
C ILE A 298 25.56 16.83 -50.52
N ASP A 299 26.38 17.20 -49.54
CA ASP A 299 26.96 18.53 -49.45
C ASP A 299 28.47 18.44 -49.74
N GLU A 300 28.96 19.17 -50.74
CA GLU A 300 30.40 19.30 -51.03
C GLU A 300 30.83 20.76 -50.84
N PRO A 301 32.01 21.07 -50.25
CA PRO A 301 33.16 20.19 -50.00
C PRO A 301 33.62 20.20 -48.53
N GLY A 302 33.35 19.11 -47.81
CA GLY A 302 33.85 18.89 -46.45
C GLY A 302 33.86 17.43 -46.00
N GLY A 303 33.55 16.49 -46.90
CA GLY A 303 33.58 15.06 -46.62
C GLY A 303 32.52 14.57 -45.63
N CYS A 304 31.43 15.33 -45.45
CA CYS A 304 30.30 14.95 -44.60
C CYS A 304 29.04 14.72 -45.45
N TYR A 305 28.39 13.57 -45.26
CA TYR A 305 27.18 13.19 -46.00
C TYR A 305 26.01 13.11 -45.03
N LEU A 306 24.86 13.66 -45.42
CA LEU A 306 23.60 13.50 -44.71
C LEU A 306 22.78 12.39 -45.38
N GLU A 307 22.58 11.30 -44.65
CA GLU A 307 21.79 10.17 -45.14
C GLU A 307 20.54 9.95 -44.30
N ILE A 308 19.42 9.73 -44.97
CA ILE A 308 18.15 9.38 -44.34
C ILE A 308 17.83 7.94 -44.74
N ILE A 309 17.69 7.07 -43.75
CA ILE A 309 17.38 5.66 -43.99
C ILE A 309 16.15 5.25 -43.18
N VAL A 310 15.23 4.56 -43.84
CA VAL A 310 14.01 4.04 -43.23
C VAL A 310 14.06 2.52 -43.13
N PHE A 311 13.74 1.99 -41.95
CA PHE A 311 13.74 0.57 -41.60
C PHE A 311 12.37 0.16 -41.05
N GLU A 312 12.02 -1.13 -41.16
CA GLU A 312 10.85 -1.75 -40.50
C GLU A 312 11.20 -3.11 -39.90
N MET A 313 11.36 -3.26 -38.59
CA MET A 313 11.81 -4.53 -37.98
C MET A 313 10.83 -5.07 -36.95
N ASP A 314 10.87 -6.39 -36.67
CA ASP A 314 10.08 -7.01 -35.61
C ASP A 314 10.59 -6.66 -34.20
N VAL A 315 9.66 -6.41 -33.27
CA VAL A 315 9.93 -5.95 -31.92
C VAL A 315 9.41 -6.97 -30.89
N PRO A 316 10.13 -7.21 -29.78
CA PRO A 316 9.63 -8.07 -28.71
C PRO A 316 8.32 -7.56 -28.11
N SER A 317 7.46 -8.49 -27.69
CA SER A 317 6.06 -8.23 -27.31
C SER A 317 5.81 -7.41 -26.03
N ASP A 318 6.84 -7.03 -25.26
CA ASP A 318 6.70 -6.32 -23.98
C ASP A 318 7.60 -5.07 -23.94
N ILE A 319 7.09 -3.91 -24.37
CA ILE A 319 7.83 -2.64 -24.48
C ILE A 319 7.43 -1.66 -23.36
N ASN A 320 8.29 -1.50 -22.33
CA ASN A 320 7.97 -0.76 -21.09
C ASN A 320 9.11 0.20 -20.65
N ALA A 321 8.98 0.86 -19.48
CA ALA A 321 9.79 1.97 -18.92
C ALA A 321 11.32 1.80 -18.74
N GLY A 322 11.93 0.79 -19.37
CA GLY A 322 13.37 0.68 -19.65
C GLY A 322 13.67 0.70 -21.16
N PHE A 323 12.76 1.26 -21.96
CA PHE A 323 12.77 1.24 -23.42
C PHE A 323 14.07 1.77 -24.03
N ALA A 324 14.63 2.85 -23.47
CA ALA A 324 15.94 3.41 -23.85
C ALA A 324 17.10 2.41 -23.70
N ASP A 325 17.06 1.56 -22.67
CA ASP A 325 18.08 0.54 -22.40
C ASP A 325 17.89 -0.73 -23.26
N GLN A 326 16.69 -0.91 -23.84
CA GLN A 326 16.27 -2.07 -24.63
C GLN A 326 16.42 -1.85 -26.14
N ILE A 327 16.23 -0.62 -26.61
CA ILE A 327 16.74 -0.19 -27.92
C ILE A 327 18.24 0.03 -27.74
N GLN A 328 19.02 -1.04 -27.97
CA GLN A 328 20.39 -0.82 -28.41
C GLN A 328 20.24 0.01 -29.70
N PRO A 329 20.94 1.15 -29.87
CA PRO A 329 21.09 1.68 -31.22
C PRO A 329 21.62 0.56 -32.13
N MET A 330 21.64 0.72 -33.45
CA MET A 330 22.59 -0.10 -34.22
C MET A 330 24.00 0.24 -33.71
N SER A 331 24.40 -0.39 -32.61
CA SER A 331 25.76 -0.62 -32.22
C SER A 331 26.05 -1.94 -32.90
N PRO A 332 26.77 -1.93 -34.02
CA PRO A 332 27.66 -3.04 -34.30
C PRO A 332 28.33 -3.38 -32.97
N THR A 333 28.50 -4.66 -32.68
CA THR A 333 28.96 -5.21 -31.39
C THR A 333 30.37 -4.76 -30.97
N SER A 334 30.87 -3.65 -31.50
CA SER A 334 32.19 -3.06 -31.38
C SER A 334 32.23 -1.58 -30.96
N PHE A 335 31.12 -0.84 -30.82
CA PHE A 335 31.17 0.59 -30.47
C PHE A 335 30.69 0.88 -29.05
N GLU A 336 31.59 1.34 -28.18
CA GLU A 336 31.25 1.80 -26.83
C GLU A 336 30.61 3.19 -26.90
N THR A 337 29.37 3.32 -26.42
CA THR A 337 28.65 4.59 -26.30
C THR A 337 29.30 5.44 -25.21
N THR A 338 29.95 6.54 -25.61
CA THR A 338 30.75 7.36 -24.69
C THR A 338 29.97 8.49 -24.06
N ASP A 339 29.02 9.15 -24.75
CA ASP A 339 28.18 10.18 -24.13
C ASP A 339 26.75 10.26 -24.74
N PHE A 340 25.73 10.19 -23.88
CA PHE A 340 24.32 10.42 -24.22
C PHE A 340 23.96 11.88 -23.96
N PHE A 341 23.31 12.55 -24.93
CA PHE A 341 22.96 13.96 -24.78
C PHE A 341 21.45 14.26 -24.82
N GLU A 342 20.63 13.55 -25.63
CA GLU A 342 19.16 13.79 -25.65
C GLU A 342 18.31 12.53 -25.91
N TYR A 343 17.28 12.32 -25.07
CA TYR A 343 16.32 11.22 -25.18
C TYR A 343 14.91 11.64 -24.73
N GLY A 344 13.90 11.37 -25.56
CA GLY A 344 12.50 11.71 -25.27
C GLY A 344 11.55 11.47 -26.45
N MET A 345 10.26 11.64 -26.20
CA MET A 345 9.20 11.36 -27.17
C MET A 345 8.73 12.63 -27.90
N VAL A 346 8.55 12.53 -29.21
CA VAL A 346 8.06 13.60 -30.08
C VAL A 346 6.85 13.08 -30.88
N LYS A 347 5.71 13.76 -30.81
CA LYS A 347 4.50 13.36 -31.56
C LYS A 347 4.47 14.05 -32.93
N ARG A 348 4.29 13.28 -34.00
CA ARG A 348 4.27 13.77 -35.39
C ARG A 348 3.20 13.03 -36.19
N GLY A 349 2.35 13.77 -36.91
CA GLY A 349 1.19 13.20 -37.61
C GLY A 349 0.17 12.50 -36.69
N GLY A 350 0.15 12.83 -35.39
CA GLY A 350 -0.71 12.17 -34.38
C GLY A 350 -0.12 10.90 -33.76
N SER A 351 0.97 10.36 -34.32
CA SER A 351 1.61 9.15 -33.82
C SER A 351 2.92 9.42 -33.06
N PRO A 352 3.24 8.61 -32.03
CA PRO A 352 4.39 8.81 -31.16
C PRO A 352 5.69 8.34 -31.83
N PHE A 353 6.58 9.28 -32.15
CA PHE A 353 7.95 8.97 -32.57
C PHE A 353 8.93 9.16 -31.41
N TYR A 354 9.82 8.20 -31.23
CA TYR A 354 10.85 8.24 -30.20
C TYR A 354 12.14 8.80 -30.76
N LYS A 355 12.55 9.97 -30.27
CA LYS A 355 13.81 10.62 -30.69
C LYS A 355 14.93 10.22 -29.74
N ILE A 356 16.01 9.73 -30.32
CA ILE A 356 17.26 9.44 -29.61
C ILE A 356 18.40 10.10 -30.39
N ALA A 357 19.18 10.94 -29.71
CA ALA A 357 20.37 11.56 -30.27
C ALA A 357 21.61 11.10 -29.48
N PHE A 358 22.61 10.60 -30.21
CA PHE A 358 23.86 10.13 -29.62
C PHE A 358 25.02 10.25 -30.60
N GLN A 359 26.24 10.25 -30.05
CA GLN A 359 27.50 10.30 -30.81
C GLN A 359 28.38 9.11 -30.38
N THR A 360 29.02 8.45 -31.34
CA THR A 360 29.91 7.31 -31.07
C THR A 360 31.34 7.63 -31.47
N SER A 361 32.32 7.05 -30.76
CA SER A 361 33.75 7.22 -31.07
C SER A 361 34.39 5.87 -31.45
N GLY A 362 34.86 5.75 -32.70
CA GLY A 362 35.56 4.58 -33.25
C GLY A 362 36.47 4.95 -34.44
N GLU A 363 36.78 4.02 -35.35
CA GLU A 363 37.62 4.32 -36.54
C GLU A 363 36.94 5.32 -37.51
N THR A 364 35.61 5.31 -37.57
CA THR A 364 34.76 6.34 -38.19
C THR A 364 33.94 6.99 -37.09
N VAL A 365 33.86 8.32 -37.05
CA VAL A 365 32.98 9.03 -36.11
C VAL A 365 31.62 9.22 -36.78
N LEU A 366 30.55 9.05 -36.00
CA LEU A 366 29.16 9.14 -36.47
C LEU A 366 28.33 9.99 -35.50
N ARG A 367 27.49 10.89 -36.05
CA ARG A 367 26.41 11.55 -35.33
C ARG A 367 25.06 11.16 -35.93
N LEU A 368 24.11 10.77 -35.06
CA LEU A 368 22.82 10.21 -35.47
C LEU A 368 21.66 10.85 -34.71
N ASN A 369 20.63 11.27 -35.45
CA ASN A 369 19.28 11.51 -34.95
C ASN A 369 18.35 10.40 -35.43
N GLN A 370 17.81 9.63 -34.50
CA GLN A 370 16.96 8.48 -34.80
C GLN A 370 15.54 8.71 -34.27
N TYR A 371 14.55 8.49 -35.13
CA TYR A 371 13.12 8.55 -34.79
C TYR A 371 12.48 7.20 -35.03
N SER A 372 11.89 6.62 -33.99
CA SER A 372 11.27 5.28 -34.10
C SER A 372 9.77 5.36 -33.83
N LEU A 373 8.98 4.77 -34.72
CA LEU A 373 7.55 4.53 -34.59
C LEU A 373 7.34 3.05 -34.33
N ILE A 374 6.56 2.70 -33.31
CA ILE A 374 6.30 1.30 -32.97
C ILE A 374 4.82 1.04 -33.13
N THR A 375 4.47 -0.14 -33.62
CA THR A 375 3.09 -0.53 -33.86
C THR A 375 2.66 -1.73 -32.99
N GLY A 376 1.37 -1.84 -32.72
CA GLY A 376 0.73 -2.83 -31.85
C GLY A 376 0.73 -4.24 -32.43
N SER A 377 0.95 -4.38 -33.73
CA SER A 377 1.28 -5.65 -34.40
C SER A 377 2.66 -6.20 -34.04
N GLY A 378 3.51 -5.41 -33.36
CA GLY A 378 4.85 -5.81 -32.95
C GLY A 378 5.93 -5.44 -33.97
N LYS A 379 5.70 -4.45 -34.83
CA LYS A 379 6.69 -3.90 -35.78
C LYS A 379 7.21 -2.54 -35.31
N MET A 380 8.44 -2.19 -35.68
CA MET A 380 9.06 -0.89 -35.41
C MET A 380 9.63 -0.32 -36.70
N HIS A 381 9.15 0.86 -37.05
CA HIS A 381 9.59 1.63 -38.19
C HIS A 381 10.57 2.71 -37.72
N GLN A 382 11.82 2.67 -38.18
CA GLN A 382 12.86 3.62 -37.76
C GLN A 382 13.25 4.53 -38.91
N ILE A 383 13.40 5.81 -38.64
CA ILE A 383 13.89 6.82 -39.57
C ILE A 383 15.15 7.42 -38.96
N ASN A 384 16.26 7.20 -39.64
CA ASN A 384 17.59 7.48 -39.13
C ASN A 384 18.26 8.54 -40.00
N PHE A 385 18.73 9.62 -39.39
CA PHE A 385 19.46 10.72 -40.03
C PHE A 385 20.92 10.65 -39.63
N PHE A 386 21.79 10.23 -40.55
CA PHE A 386 23.22 10.04 -40.32
C PHE A 386 24.01 11.22 -40.85
N LEU A 387 24.90 11.75 -40.02
CA LEU A 387 25.98 12.62 -40.46
C LEU A 387 27.30 11.86 -40.30
N LEU A 388 27.91 11.48 -41.42
CA LEU A 388 29.12 10.64 -41.49
C LEU A 388 30.35 11.52 -41.75
N SER A 389 31.48 11.24 -41.09
CA SER A 389 32.76 11.91 -41.35
C SER A 389 33.83 10.94 -41.84
N ASP A 390 34.80 11.41 -42.62
CA ASP A 390 35.90 10.59 -43.16
C ASP A 390 36.70 9.86 -42.06
N PRO A 391 36.91 8.53 -42.17
CA PRO A 391 37.61 7.71 -41.18
C PRO A 391 39.08 8.13 -40.90
N GLU A 392 39.69 8.97 -41.73
CA GLU A 392 41.05 9.48 -41.45
C GLU A 392 41.09 10.61 -40.39
N ILE A 393 39.94 11.18 -40.00
CA ILE A 393 39.84 12.35 -39.10
C ILE A 393 39.70 11.91 -37.62
N LYS A 394 40.70 12.24 -36.78
CA LYS A 394 40.85 11.72 -35.39
C LYS A 394 40.43 12.65 -34.24
N THR A 395 39.83 13.81 -34.54
CA THR A 395 39.26 14.75 -33.55
C THR A 395 37.81 15.03 -33.89
N ASP A 396 37.01 15.60 -32.97
CA ASP A 396 35.57 15.83 -33.15
C ASP A 396 35.29 16.44 -34.55
N PRO A 397 34.70 15.67 -35.49
CA PRO A 397 34.84 15.98 -36.92
C PRO A 397 33.74 16.88 -37.47
N TYR A 398 32.77 17.29 -36.66
CA TYR A 398 31.60 18.06 -37.10
C TYR A 398 31.63 19.50 -36.57
N THR A 399 31.24 20.45 -37.41
CA THR A 399 31.05 21.84 -36.98
C THR A 399 29.69 22.05 -36.33
N ASP A 400 29.57 23.04 -35.43
CA ASP A 400 28.31 23.37 -34.75
C ASP A 400 27.17 23.68 -35.74
N GLU A 401 27.50 24.32 -36.86
CA GLU A 401 26.53 24.62 -37.92
C GLU A 401 26.02 23.36 -38.63
N GLN A 402 26.90 22.39 -38.91
CA GLN A 402 26.48 21.10 -39.48
C GLN A 402 25.60 20.30 -38.51
N CYS A 403 25.84 20.44 -37.21
CA CYS A 403 25.02 19.80 -36.19
C CYS A 403 23.65 20.47 -36.08
N ARG A 404 23.59 21.81 -36.14
CA ARG A 404 22.34 22.58 -36.15
C ARG A 404 21.50 22.26 -37.39
N GLN A 405 22.13 22.16 -38.56
CA GLN A 405 21.46 21.79 -39.80
C GLN A 405 20.89 20.37 -39.75
N LEU A 406 21.62 19.40 -39.18
CA LEU A 406 21.09 18.05 -38.98
C LEU A 406 19.80 18.07 -38.13
N GLU A 407 19.74 18.91 -37.08
CA GLU A 407 18.55 19.03 -36.25
C GLU A 407 17.38 19.67 -36.99
N GLU A 408 17.61 20.82 -37.64
CA GLU A 408 16.56 21.54 -38.38
C GLU A 408 15.96 20.70 -39.51
N ILE A 409 16.80 20.00 -40.27
CA ILE A 409 16.34 19.11 -41.34
C ILE A 409 15.56 17.93 -40.76
N SER A 410 16.08 17.32 -39.69
CA SER A 410 15.40 16.18 -39.08
C SER A 410 14.02 16.58 -38.51
N GLU A 411 13.90 17.71 -37.82
CA GLU A 411 12.63 18.17 -37.27
C GLU A 411 11.66 18.60 -38.38
N SER A 412 12.14 19.28 -39.41
CA SER A 412 11.30 19.70 -40.54
C SER A 412 10.71 18.51 -41.31
N VAL A 413 11.54 17.49 -41.60
CA VAL A 413 11.08 16.26 -42.25
C VAL A 413 10.16 15.47 -41.33
N MET A 414 10.44 15.42 -40.02
CA MET A 414 9.58 14.76 -39.05
C MET A 414 8.22 15.45 -38.89
N HIS A 415 8.16 16.79 -38.98
CA HIS A 415 6.91 17.56 -38.96
C HIS A 415 6.01 17.32 -40.17
N SER A 416 6.57 16.82 -41.24
CA SER A 416 5.89 16.65 -42.51
C SER A 416 5.47 15.20 -42.81
N ILE A 417 5.74 14.29 -41.86
CA ILE A 417 5.40 12.87 -41.97
C ILE A 417 3.89 12.67 -41.90
N LYS A 418 3.37 11.94 -42.88
CA LYS A 418 2.02 11.40 -42.94
C LYS A 418 2.11 9.87 -42.97
N LEU A 419 1.36 9.21 -42.11
CA LEU A 419 1.31 7.75 -42.03
C LEU A 419 0.02 7.28 -42.70
N SER A 420 0.06 6.10 -43.34
CA SER A 420 -1.18 5.45 -43.80
C SER A 420 -2.09 5.14 -42.60
N ASP A 421 -3.41 5.15 -42.80
CA ASP A 421 -4.38 4.99 -41.71
C ASP A 421 -4.22 3.67 -40.94
N GLU A 422 -3.80 2.59 -41.62
CA GLU A 422 -3.48 1.30 -40.98
C GLU A 422 -2.25 1.42 -40.06
N LEU A 423 -1.20 2.12 -40.48
CA LEU A 423 0.02 2.26 -39.69
C LEU A 423 -0.14 3.25 -38.54
N ALA A 424 -0.88 4.34 -38.77
CA ALA A 424 -1.18 5.37 -37.78
C ALA A 424 -2.04 4.84 -36.63
N SER A 425 -3.01 3.99 -36.93
CA SER A 425 -3.91 3.38 -35.93
C SER A 425 -3.29 2.23 -35.16
N ASP A 426 -2.31 1.53 -35.76
CA ASP A 426 -1.52 0.51 -35.07
C ASP A 426 -0.37 1.12 -34.26
N ALA A 427 0.00 2.39 -34.46
CA ALA A 427 1.09 3.03 -33.72
C ALA A 427 0.82 3.13 -32.20
N ILE A 428 1.77 2.64 -31.39
CA ILE A 428 1.67 2.58 -29.92
C ILE A 428 2.76 3.39 -29.24
N THR A 429 2.43 3.87 -28.03
CA THR A 429 3.37 4.59 -27.18
C THR A 429 3.91 3.67 -26.06
N PRO A 430 5.15 3.16 -26.12
CA PRO A 430 5.83 2.51 -25.00
C PRO A 430 5.63 3.21 -23.63
N GLU A 431 5.19 2.46 -22.63
CA GLU A 431 4.91 3.02 -21.29
C GLU A 431 6.19 3.53 -20.61
N GLY A 432 6.19 4.79 -20.17
CA GLY A 432 7.23 5.36 -19.31
C GLY A 432 8.31 6.19 -20.01
N VAL A 433 8.19 6.42 -21.32
CA VAL A 433 8.98 7.45 -22.01
C VAL A 433 8.31 8.81 -21.81
N GLU A 434 8.96 9.74 -21.11
CA GLU A 434 8.44 11.11 -20.95
C GLU A 434 8.81 11.99 -22.16
N PRO A 435 7.94 12.92 -22.58
CA PRO A 435 8.27 13.96 -23.56
C PRO A 435 9.40 14.87 -23.05
N PHE A 436 10.20 15.46 -23.94
CA PHE A 436 11.27 16.38 -23.55
C PHE A 436 10.73 17.59 -22.77
N LYS A 437 11.47 18.04 -21.74
CA LYS A 437 11.11 19.19 -20.89
C LYS A 437 11.96 20.41 -21.25
N GLY A 438 11.43 21.28 -22.09
CA GLY A 438 11.94 22.61 -22.43
C GLY A 438 11.06 23.21 -23.51
N GLU A 439 10.42 24.33 -23.22
CA GLU A 439 9.65 25.08 -24.21
C GLU A 439 10.59 25.76 -25.21
N THR A 440 10.08 25.83 -26.43
CA THR A 440 10.45 26.72 -27.53
C THR A 440 10.88 28.11 -27.06
N GLU A 441 11.99 28.64 -27.58
CA GLU A 441 12.09 30.06 -28.00
C GLU A 441 13.37 30.33 -28.81
N ASP A 442 13.20 30.98 -29.98
CA ASP A 442 14.23 31.38 -30.92
C ASP A 442 14.93 32.73 -30.56
N THR A 443 16.24 32.78 -30.83
CA THR A 443 17.32 33.82 -30.91
C THR A 443 17.00 35.34 -31.19
N PRO A 444 17.97 36.32 -31.22
CA PRO A 444 19.41 36.40 -30.79
C PRO A 444 19.88 37.73 -30.11
N GLY A 445 21.07 37.76 -29.45
CA GLY A 445 21.95 38.96 -29.42
C GLY A 445 22.71 39.36 -28.13
N SER A 446 24.01 38.98 -28.04
CA SER A 446 25.18 39.66 -27.41
C SER A 446 25.13 40.14 -25.94
N GLN A 447 26.14 40.04 -25.07
CA GLN A 447 27.52 39.55 -25.10
C GLN A 447 28.01 39.49 -23.63
N GLU A 448 28.63 38.38 -23.24
CA GLU A 448 29.94 38.28 -22.54
C GLU A 448 30.24 39.18 -21.32
N GLU A 449 30.56 38.54 -20.18
CA GLU A 449 31.93 38.51 -19.61
C GLU A 449 31.99 37.59 -18.36
N THR A 450 32.90 36.62 -18.40
CA THR A 450 33.56 35.99 -17.23
C THR A 450 35.03 36.49 -17.22
N PRO A 451 35.98 36.17 -16.29
CA PRO A 451 35.96 35.28 -15.12
C PRO A 451 36.77 35.79 -13.88
N ALA A 452 36.71 35.10 -12.73
CA ALA A 452 37.87 34.95 -11.82
C ALA A 452 37.70 33.81 -10.79
N ALA A 453 38.57 32.81 -10.90
CA ALA A 453 38.89 31.76 -9.90
C ALA A 453 39.69 32.37 -8.71
N VAL A 454 39.96 31.76 -7.54
CA VAL A 454 40.45 30.42 -7.14
C VAL A 454 40.32 30.30 -5.57
N PRO A 455 40.81 29.26 -4.84
CA PRO A 455 40.13 28.03 -4.39
C PRO A 455 40.02 27.81 -2.84
N GLU A 456 39.39 26.68 -2.49
CA GLU A 456 39.52 25.85 -1.26
C GLU A 456 39.08 26.40 0.12
N LYS A 457 37.94 25.90 0.62
CA LYS A 457 37.89 24.93 1.74
C LYS A 457 36.46 24.45 2.04
N SER A 458 36.28 23.13 1.93
CA SER A 458 35.44 22.26 2.76
C SER A 458 34.30 22.91 3.57
N SER A 459 33.06 22.77 3.10
CA SER A 459 31.96 22.32 3.95
C SER A 459 30.77 21.83 3.12
N THR A 460 30.56 20.52 3.16
CA THR A 460 29.25 19.84 3.11
C THR A 460 28.18 20.43 2.18
N VAL A 461 28.09 19.86 0.97
CA VAL A 461 26.87 19.91 0.16
C VAL A 461 25.70 19.39 1.00
N LYS A 462 24.80 20.28 1.43
CA LYS A 462 23.49 19.90 1.95
C LYS A 462 22.63 19.43 0.77
N ARG A 463 22.79 18.15 0.45
CA ARG A 463 21.80 17.36 -0.28
C ARG A 463 20.69 17.01 0.72
N THR A 464 19.42 17.27 0.42
CA THR A 464 18.21 16.46 0.75
C THR A 464 16.92 17.29 0.55
N SER A 465 15.80 16.71 0.12
CA SER A 465 15.23 15.46 0.61
C SER A 465 14.76 14.47 -0.46
N THR A 466 15.41 13.31 -0.43
CA THR A 466 14.71 12.05 -0.67
C THR A 466 13.71 11.86 0.47
N SER A 467 12.41 11.75 0.18
CA SER A 467 11.42 11.36 1.18
C SER A 467 11.90 10.09 1.88
N PHE A 468 11.90 10.00 3.21
CA PHE A 468 12.48 8.85 3.90
C PHE A 468 11.75 7.53 3.67
N PHE A 469 10.60 7.50 2.97
CA PHE A 469 10.11 6.21 2.45
C PHE A 469 10.88 5.71 1.29
N LYS A 470 11.07 6.57 0.28
CA LYS A 470 11.92 6.19 -0.83
C LYS A 470 13.29 5.87 -0.25
N ALA A 471 13.81 6.65 0.69
CA ALA A 471 15.06 6.31 1.36
C ALA A 471 15.02 4.99 2.17
N PHE A 472 13.89 4.59 2.78
CA PHE A 472 13.75 3.39 3.61
C PHE A 472 13.38 2.12 2.85
N THR A 473 12.42 2.15 1.91
CA THR A 473 12.04 1.00 1.08
C THR A 473 13.03 0.76 -0.04
N THR A 474 13.78 1.79 -0.47
CA THR A 474 14.96 1.62 -1.33
C THR A 474 16.26 1.58 -0.54
N PHE A 475 16.22 1.68 0.80
CA PHE A 475 17.42 1.53 1.64
C PHE A 475 18.06 0.20 1.29
N LYS A 476 19.26 0.24 0.72
CA LYS A 476 19.95 -0.97 0.31
C LYS A 476 20.52 -1.60 1.57
N ILE A 477 19.79 -2.57 2.12
CA ILE A 477 20.34 -3.52 3.08
C ILE A 477 20.89 -4.67 2.26
N PRO A 478 22.22 -4.89 2.26
CA PRO A 478 22.77 -6.10 1.67
C PRO A 478 22.15 -7.36 2.28
N THR A 479 21.74 -8.32 1.45
CA THR A 479 21.06 -9.52 1.93
C THR A 479 21.92 -10.39 2.87
N TYR A 480 23.26 -10.21 2.87
CA TYR A 480 24.14 -10.88 3.84
C TYR A 480 23.86 -10.47 5.29
N PHE A 481 23.28 -9.29 5.56
CA PHE A 481 22.86 -8.91 6.92
C PHE A 481 21.80 -9.85 7.48
N ILE A 482 20.95 -10.43 6.62
CA ILE A 482 19.97 -11.44 7.03
C ILE A 482 20.67 -12.73 7.49
N LEU A 483 21.73 -13.14 6.82
CA LEU A 483 22.54 -14.29 7.23
C LEU A 483 23.25 -14.02 8.56
N ILE A 484 23.81 -12.82 8.75
CA ILE A 484 24.41 -12.40 10.01
C ILE A 484 23.34 -12.41 11.12
N ALA A 485 22.14 -11.87 10.86
CA ALA A 485 21.04 -11.86 11.82
C ALA A 485 20.59 -13.29 12.19
N LEU A 486 20.48 -14.21 11.23
CA LEU A 486 20.20 -15.62 11.48
C LEU A 486 21.30 -16.30 12.31
N ALA A 487 22.57 -16.04 11.98
CA ALA A 487 23.71 -16.56 12.73
C ALA A 487 23.71 -16.03 14.16
N LEU A 488 23.50 -14.73 14.36
CA LEU A 488 23.36 -14.12 15.69
C LEU A 488 22.17 -14.70 16.44
N LEU A 489 21.01 -14.87 15.80
CA LEU A 489 19.83 -15.46 16.40
C LEU A 489 20.10 -16.87 16.96
N LEU A 490 20.89 -17.68 16.24
CA LEU A 490 21.24 -19.05 16.64
C LEU A 490 22.38 -19.09 17.68
N LEU A 491 23.42 -18.27 17.50
CA LEU A 491 24.67 -18.32 18.26
C LEU A 491 24.66 -17.47 19.54
N LEU A 492 23.84 -16.41 19.61
CA LEU A 492 23.73 -15.59 20.82
C LEU A 492 23.15 -16.41 21.98
N GLY A 493 23.90 -16.43 23.09
CA GLY A 493 23.54 -17.20 24.29
C GLY A 493 23.91 -18.69 24.23
N LEU A 494 24.70 -19.11 23.24
CA LEU A 494 25.22 -20.47 23.13
C LEU A 494 26.07 -20.84 24.35
N LYS A 495 25.75 -21.98 24.98
CA LYS A 495 26.51 -22.52 26.12
C LYS A 495 27.11 -23.87 25.76
N PRO A 496 28.43 -23.97 25.50
CA PRO A 496 29.08 -25.25 25.32
C PRO A 496 29.15 -26.00 26.65
N SER A 497 29.03 -27.33 26.60
CA SER A 497 29.23 -28.19 27.77
C SER A 497 30.73 -28.32 28.06
N LYS A 498 31.12 -28.44 29.33
CA LYS A 498 32.54 -28.59 29.70
C LYS A 498 33.16 -29.84 29.09
N LEU A 499 34.49 -29.86 29.03
CA LEU A 499 35.26 -31.02 28.60
C LEU A 499 34.86 -32.23 29.46
N ARG A 500 34.48 -33.35 28.83
CA ARG A 500 33.92 -34.58 29.45
C ARG A 500 32.49 -34.54 30.01
N GLU A 501 31.83 -33.38 30.09
CA GLU A 501 30.40 -33.29 30.47
C GLU A 501 29.48 -33.42 29.26
N TRP A 502 28.35 -34.11 29.42
CA TRP A 502 27.35 -34.29 28.35
C TRP A 502 26.02 -33.68 28.75
N GLN A 503 25.25 -33.23 27.77
CA GLN A 503 23.86 -32.93 28.03
C GLN A 503 23.07 -34.20 28.35
N GLU A 504 22.37 -34.16 29.49
CA GLU A 504 21.44 -35.19 29.93
C GLU A 504 20.21 -35.26 29.00
N GLU A 505 19.70 -34.10 28.54
CA GLU A 505 18.48 -34.02 27.71
C GLU A 505 18.62 -33.02 26.54
N PRO A 506 19.41 -33.34 25.50
CA PRO A 506 19.57 -32.50 24.32
C PRO A 506 18.25 -32.30 23.54
N LEU A 507 17.28 -33.20 23.73
CA LEU A 507 15.94 -33.18 23.12
C LEU A 507 14.84 -32.79 24.11
N SER A 508 15.19 -32.11 25.21
CA SER A 508 14.18 -31.54 26.11
C SER A 508 13.27 -30.56 25.37
N LEU A 509 12.02 -30.46 25.81
CA LEU A 509 10.98 -29.68 25.12
C LEU A 509 11.40 -28.23 24.85
N ASP A 510 12.04 -27.58 25.83
CA ASP A 510 12.50 -26.20 25.71
C ASP A 510 13.59 -26.05 24.64
N LYS A 511 14.48 -27.05 24.50
CA LYS A 511 15.56 -27.04 23.52
C LYS A 511 15.04 -27.32 22.12
N SER A 512 14.16 -28.32 21.97
CA SER A 512 13.48 -28.58 20.70
C SER A 512 12.67 -27.37 20.22
N LYS A 513 11.95 -26.69 21.13
CA LYS A 513 11.19 -25.47 20.77
C LYS A 513 12.08 -24.31 20.31
N ALA A 514 13.24 -24.10 20.95
CA ALA A 514 14.18 -23.08 20.50
C ALA A 514 14.67 -23.35 19.06
N ILE A 515 14.99 -24.60 18.75
CA ILE A 515 15.37 -25.01 17.39
C ILE A 515 14.20 -24.87 16.41
N GLN A 516 12.97 -25.21 16.81
CA GLN A 516 11.77 -24.99 15.97
C GLN A 516 11.53 -23.51 15.70
N GLY A 517 11.78 -22.63 16.67
CA GLY A 517 11.72 -21.18 16.48
C GLY A 517 12.73 -20.68 15.46
N PHE A 518 13.98 -21.17 15.52
CA PHE A 518 14.99 -20.89 14.49
C PHE A 518 14.58 -21.45 13.11
N ALA A 519 14.15 -22.71 13.07
CA ALA A 519 13.73 -23.38 11.84
C ALA A 519 12.55 -22.65 11.16
N ALA A 520 11.60 -22.12 11.92
CA ALA A 520 10.49 -21.33 11.38
C ALA A 520 10.98 -20.06 10.66
N VAL A 521 11.92 -19.31 11.24
CA VAL A 521 12.50 -18.13 10.57
C VAL A 521 13.33 -18.53 9.36
N ALA A 522 14.10 -19.63 9.46
CA ALA A 522 14.88 -20.16 8.36
C ALA A 522 14.02 -20.61 7.17
N ILE A 523 12.82 -21.14 7.41
CA ILE A 523 11.83 -21.45 6.37
C ILE A 523 11.33 -20.18 5.67
N ILE A 524 11.07 -19.11 6.42
CA ILE A 524 10.70 -17.81 5.82
C ILE A 524 11.82 -17.31 4.90
N VAL A 525 13.07 -17.41 5.34
CA VAL A 525 14.23 -16.99 4.52
C VAL A 525 14.40 -17.89 3.29
N HIS A 526 14.09 -19.18 3.39
CA HIS A 526 14.02 -20.08 2.23
C HIS A 526 12.98 -19.60 1.21
N HIS A 527 11.74 -19.30 1.62
CA HIS A 527 10.73 -18.79 0.69
C HIS A 527 11.10 -17.42 0.12
N LEU A 528 11.62 -16.50 0.94
CA LEU A 528 12.16 -15.22 0.47
C LEU A 528 13.26 -15.39 -0.60
N SER A 529 14.11 -16.41 -0.46
CA SER A 529 15.18 -16.68 -1.44
C SER A 529 14.65 -17.25 -2.75
N GLN A 530 13.60 -18.10 -2.71
CA GLN A 530 12.93 -18.60 -3.90
C GLN A 530 12.22 -17.46 -4.65
N GLU A 531 11.54 -16.60 -3.89
CA GLU A 531 10.86 -15.44 -4.45
C GLU A 531 11.84 -14.49 -5.13
N LEU A 532 12.89 -14.06 -4.43
CA LEU A 532 13.84 -13.09 -4.98
C LEU A 532 14.68 -13.64 -6.13
N ALA A 533 14.74 -14.97 -6.33
CA ALA A 533 15.48 -15.64 -7.39
C ALA A 533 16.92 -15.07 -7.54
N GLN A 534 17.25 -14.46 -8.69
CA GLN A 534 18.58 -13.89 -8.94
C GLN A 534 18.91 -12.71 -8.00
N GLN A 535 17.91 -11.98 -7.50
CA GLN A 535 18.06 -10.83 -6.60
C GLN A 535 18.28 -11.24 -5.13
N ALA A 536 18.21 -12.54 -4.81
CA ALA A 536 18.40 -13.04 -3.45
C ALA A 536 19.81 -12.77 -2.89
N GLY A 537 20.82 -12.56 -3.76
CA GLY A 537 22.19 -12.31 -3.35
C GLY A 537 22.71 -13.40 -2.39
N ALA A 538 23.20 -13.00 -1.22
CA ALA A 538 23.78 -13.93 -0.26
C ALA A 538 22.76 -14.96 0.31
N ILE A 539 21.47 -14.61 0.42
CA ILE A 539 20.46 -15.54 0.96
C ILE A 539 20.04 -16.63 -0.03
N ARG A 540 20.48 -16.58 -1.29
CA ARG A 540 20.22 -17.63 -2.30
C ARG A 540 20.64 -19.03 -1.83
N VAL A 541 21.62 -19.12 -0.94
CA VAL A 541 22.03 -20.39 -0.31
C VAL A 541 20.87 -21.10 0.42
N PHE A 542 19.79 -20.41 0.77
CA PHE A 542 18.59 -20.98 1.41
C PHE A 542 17.55 -21.54 0.42
N GLU A 543 17.72 -21.33 -0.89
CA GLU A 543 16.74 -21.67 -1.95
C GLU A 543 16.29 -23.13 -1.87
N ASN A 544 17.19 -24.05 -1.50
CA ASN A 544 16.89 -25.48 -1.40
C ASN A 544 17.03 -26.05 0.03
N LEU A 545 17.19 -25.20 1.06
CA LEU A 545 17.40 -25.64 2.44
C LEU A 545 16.10 -25.84 3.24
N GLY A 546 14.96 -25.35 2.75
CA GLY A 546 13.65 -25.46 3.43
C GLY A 546 13.33 -26.89 3.88
N VAL A 547 13.64 -27.86 3.04
CA VAL A 547 13.43 -29.30 3.29
C VAL A 547 14.12 -29.80 4.57
N LEU A 548 15.31 -29.29 4.89
CA LEU A 548 16.05 -29.66 6.09
C LEU A 548 15.33 -29.17 7.35
N PHE A 549 14.82 -27.94 7.31
CA PHE A 549 14.12 -27.31 8.42
C PHE A 549 12.74 -27.93 8.65
N VAL A 550 12.00 -28.24 7.59
CA VAL A 550 10.73 -29.00 7.69
C VAL A 550 10.98 -30.42 8.23
N GLY A 551 12.07 -31.07 7.82
CA GLY A 551 12.51 -32.35 8.37
C GLY A 551 12.68 -32.35 9.90
N ILE A 552 13.15 -31.24 10.50
CA ILE A 552 13.22 -31.06 11.96
C ILE A 552 11.82 -31.15 12.59
N PHE A 553 10.82 -30.50 11.98
CA PHE A 553 9.44 -30.50 12.49
C PHE A 553 8.79 -31.90 12.42
N PHE A 554 8.98 -32.65 11.34
CA PHE A 554 8.52 -34.04 11.24
C PHE A 554 9.24 -34.95 12.25
N PHE A 555 10.56 -34.83 12.37
CA PHE A 555 11.35 -35.60 13.33
C PHE A 555 10.88 -35.37 14.76
N PHE A 556 10.78 -34.11 15.21
CA PHE A 556 10.33 -33.80 16.57
C PHE A 556 8.87 -34.20 16.81
N SER A 557 8.03 -34.16 15.78
CA SER A 557 6.65 -34.67 15.87
C SER A 557 6.64 -36.17 16.17
N GLY A 558 7.32 -36.99 15.38
CA GLY A 558 7.41 -38.44 15.62
C GLY A 558 8.08 -38.80 16.95
N TYR A 559 9.23 -38.17 17.24
CA TYR A 559 9.99 -38.38 18.47
C TYR A 559 9.19 -38.03 19.72
N GLY A 560 8.53 -36.86 19.73
CA GLY A 560 7.75 -36.38 20.86
C GLY A 560 6.49 -37.22 21.12
N LEU A 561 5.86 -37.74 20.05
CA LEU A 561 4.71 -38.63 20.16
C LEU A 561 5.08 -39.98 20.76
N TYR A 562 6.13 -40.63 20.26
CA TYR A 562 6.53 -41.94 20.77
C TYR A 562 7.13 -41.84 22.18
N THR A 563 7.91 -40.79 22.47
CA THR A 563 8.42 -40.54 23.83
C THR A 563 7.26 -40.34 24.81
N SER A 564 6.23 -39.58 24.42
CA SER A 564 5.04 -39.40 25.27
C SER A 564 4.25 -40.70 25.44
N LEU A 565 4.19 -41.56 24.41
CA LEU A 565 3.54 -42.87 24.50
C LEU A 565 4.28 -43.82 25.45
N LYS A 566 5.62 -43.76 25.48
CA LYS A 566 6.47 -44.54 26.40
C LYS A 566 6.38 -44.06 27.84
N THR A 567 6.41 -42.75 28.05
CA THR A 567 6.64 -42.14 29.39
C THR A 567 5.36 -41.73 30.10
N LYS A 568 4.25 -41.48 29.39
CA LYS A 568 3.00 -41.03 29.99
C LYS A 568 1.97 -42.14 29.99
N GLU A 569 1.45 -42.45 31.18
CA GLU A 569 0.33 -43.38 31.31
C GLU A 569 -0.90 -42.88 30.56
N ASN A 570 -1.63 -43.82 29.95
CA ASN A 570 -2.87 -43.54 29.23
C ASN A 570 -2.77 -42.40 28.20
N TYR A 571 -1.59 -42.20 27.60
CA TYR A 571 -1.31 -41.08 26.69
C TYR A 571 -2.32 -40.92 25.53
N LEU A 572 -2.81 -42.05 25.00
CA LEU A 572 -3.79 -42.04 23.90
C LEU A 572 -5.18 -41.53 24.33
N LYS A 573 -5.49 -41.49 25.64
CA LYS A 573 -6.77 -40.99 26.14
C LYS A 573 -6.86 -39.47 25.96
N GLY A 574 -7.79 -39.05 25.10
CA GLY A 574 -7.95 -37.64 24.72
C GLY A 574 -6.85 -37.11 23.80
N PHE A 575 -6.11 -37.99 23.14
CA PHE A 575 -5.02 -37.64 22.23
C PHE A 575 -5.46 -36.70 21.11
N LEU A 576 -6.48 -37.10 20.33
CA LEU A 576 -6.97 -36.32 19.18
C LEU A 576 -7.40 -34.92 19.61
N LYS A 577 -8.15 -34.84 20.72
CA LYS A 577 -8.61 -33.59 21.32
C LYS A 577 -7.45 -32.66 21.71
N LYS A 578 -6.31 -33.20 22.15
CA LYS A 578 -5.14 -32.39 22.54
C LYS A 578 -4.27 -32.02 21.34
N ARG A 579 -4.01 -32.97 20.45
CA ARG A 579 -3.05 -32.83 19.35
C ARG A 579 -3.65 -32.12 18.14
N LEU A 580 -4.76 -32.63 17.59
CA LEU A 580 -5.36 -32.05 16.38
C LEU A 580 -5.85 -30.62 16.61
N VAL A 581 -6.50 -30.37 17.75
CA VAL A 581 -6.97 -29.03 18.11
C VAL A 581 -5.83 -28.00 18.17
N THR A 582 -4.64 -28.41 18.63
CA THR A 582 -3.48 -27.51 18.75
C THR A 582 -2.94 -27.06 17.40
N ILE A 583 -3.12 -27.87 16.35
CA ILE A 583 -2.61 -27.55 15.00
C ILE A 583 -3.71 -27.02 14.06
N LEU A 584 -4.94 -27.52 14.18
CA LEU A 584 -6.05 -27.16 13.29
C LEU A 584 -6.63 -25.78 13.61
N ILE A 585 -6.60 -25.33 14.87
CA ILE A 585 -7.06 -23.97 15.21
C ILE A 585 -6.20 -22.92 14.47
N PRO A 586 -4.87 -22.88 14.65
CA PRO A 586 -4.01 -21.94 13.91
C PRO A 586 -4.17 -22.05 12.39
N PHE A 587 -4.27 -23.28 11.87
CA PHE A 587 -4.44 -23.54 10.43
C PHE A 587 -5.69 -22.86 9.87
N TYR A 588 -6.85 -23.11 10.45
CA TYR A 588 -8.10 -22.52 9.97
C TYR A 588 -8.19 -21.02 10.29
N MET A 589 -7.56 -20.54 11.38
CA MET A 589 -7.41 -19.11 11.62
C MET A 589 -6.67 -18.43 10.47
N CYS A 590 -5.57 -19.01 10.00
CA CYS A 590 -4.82 -18.48 8.88
C CYS A 590 -5.56 -18.62 7.54
N ILE A 591 -6.21 -19.77 7.24
CA ILE A 591 -7.08 -19.89 6.04
C ILE A 591 -8.03 -18.70 5.99
N MET A 592 -8.59 -18.35 7.14
CA MET A 592 -9.59 -17.30 7.22
C MET A 592 -8.99 -15.92 7.09
N ILE A 593 -7.75 -15.70 7.52
CA ILE A 593 -7.00 -14.47 7.21
C ILE A 593 -6.73 -14.38 5.70
N PHE A 594 -6.24 -15.45 5.07
CA PHE A 594 -5.91 -15.46 3.64
C PHE A 594 -7.13 -15.36 2.73
N THR A 595 -8.19 -16.12 3.01
CA THR A 595 -9.44 -16.07 2.25
C THR A 595 -9.96 -14.66 2.22
N VAL A 596 -9.89 -14.00 3.36
CA VAL A 596 -10.37 -12.65 3.39
C VAL A 596 -9.39 -11.73 2.70
N ALA A 597 -8.07 -11.91 2.86
CA ALA A 597 -7.09 -11.05 2.20
C ALA A 597 -7.25 -11.11 0.67
N ALA A 598 -7.60 -12.29 0.15
CA ALA A 598 -8.00 -12.44 -1.23
C ALA A 598 -9.28 -11.66 -1.57
N PHE A 599 -10.30 -11.65 -0.71
CA PHE A 599 -11.46 -10.78 -0.86
C PHE A 599 -11.08 -9.28 -0.83
N ILE A 600 -10.21 -8.81 0.11
CA ILE A 600 -9.64 -7.43 0.11
C ILE A 600 -9.15 -7.06 -1.29
N CYS A 601 -8.36 -7.94 -1.89
CA CYS A 601 -7.67 -7.71 -3.16
C CYS A 601 -8.58 -7.88 -4.38
N GLY A 602 -9.90 -7.93 -4.21
CA GLY A 602 -10.86 -8.04 -5.32
C GLY A 602 -11.05 -9.44 -5.90
N ARG A 603 -10.45 -10.50 -5.32
CA ARG A 603 -10.64 -11.88 -5.81
C ARG A 603 -12.08 -12.33 -5.55
N LYS A 604 -12.81 -12.59 -6.63
CA LYS A 604 -14.14 -13.23 -6.58
C LYS A 604 -13.96 -14.75 -6.53
N PHE A 605 -14.62 -15.40 -5.58
CA PHE A 605 -14.62 -16.86 -5.47
C PHE A 605 -15.93 -17.43 -6.02
N LYS A 606 -15.84 -18.51 -6.81
CA LYS A 606 -17.02 -19.35 -7.08
C LYS A 606 -17.44 -20.07 -5.79
N THR A 607 -18.73 -20.34 -5.59
CA THR A 607 -19.26 -20.97 -4.36
C THR A 607 -18.51 -22.24 -3.98
N MET A 608 -18.23 -23.13 -4.95
CA MET A 608 -17.49 -24.37 -4.71
C MET A 608 -16.02 -24.14 -4.39
N GLU A 609 -15.38 -23.16 -5.03
CA GLU A 609 -13.99 -22.77 -4.77
C GLU A 609 -13.83 -22.22 -3.34
N LEU A 610 -14.80 -21.41 -2.89
CA LEU A 610 -14.84 -20.90 -1.51
C LEU A 610 -15.01 -22.06 -0.51
N LEU A 611 -15.89 -23.03 -0.78
CA LEU A 611 -16.07 -24.19 0.08
C LEU A 611 -14.80 -25.06 0.14
N TYR A 612 -14.12 -25.28 -0.98
CA TYR A 612 -12.85 -26.00 -1.01
C TYR A 612 -11.74 -25.26 -0.26
N THR A 613 -11.71 -23.93 -0.38
CA THR A 613 -10.77 -23.08 0.37
C THR A 613 -11.04 -23.13 1.88
N LEU A 614 -12.28 -22.90 2.30
CA LEU A 614 -12.66 -22.86 3.71
C LEU A 614 -12.56 -24.22 4.41
N SER A 615 -12.78 -25.32 3.68
CA SER A 615 -12.54 -26.66 4.21
C SER A 615 -11.05 -27.00 4.35
N GLY A 616 -10.20 -26.25 3.66
CA GLY A 616 -8.76 -26.51 3.52
C GLY A 616 -8.45 -27.58 2.47
N TRP A 617 -9.44 -28.04 1.68
CA TRP A 617 -9.25 -29.00 0.59
C TRP A 617 -8.43 -28.40 -0.56
N SER A 618 -8.73 -27.16 -0.92
CA SER A 618 -7.84 -26.32 -1.72
C SER A 618 -7.11 -25.36 -0.80
N LEU A 619 -5.79 -25.31 -0.91
CA LEU A 619 -4.96 -24.46 -0.06
C LEU A 619 -4.78 -23.11 -0.76
N ILE A 620 -5.46 -22.08 -0.25
CA ILE A 620 -5.26 -20.70 -0.72
C ILE A 620 -3.82 -20.20 -0.55
N ASN A 621 -3.11 -20.77 0.42
CA ASN A 621 -1.67 -20.61 0.59
C ASN A 621 -1.04 -22.00 0.57
N GLN A 622 -0.29 -22.30 -0.49
CA GLN A 622 0.35 -23.59 -0.69
C GLN A 622 1.33 -23.94 0.44
N HIS A 623 1.96 -22.95 1.07
CA HIS A 623 2.87 -23.14 2.21
C HIS A 623 2.19 -23.69 3.48
N MET A 624 0.86 -23.85 3.52
CA MET A 624 0.15 -24.42 4.68
C MET A 624 0.09 -25.96 4.68
N TRP A 625 0.60 -26.63 3.64
CA TRP A 625 0.53 -28.08 3.42
C TRP A 625 0.98 -28.92 4.62
N TYR A 626 2.04 -28.50 5.33
CA TYR A 626 2.63 -29.24 6.44
C TYR A 626 1.61 -29.58 7.54
N ILE A 627 0.64 -28.70 7.79
CA ILE A 627 -0.35 -28.91 8.84
C ILE A 627 -1.38 -29.97 8.46
N VAL A 628 -1.76 -30.03 7.19
CA VAL A 628 -2.63 -31.09 6.67
C VAL A 628 -1.95 -32.44 6.86
N GLU A 629 -0.69 -32.54 6.44
CA GLU A 629 0.04 -33.80 6.51
C GLU A 629 0.29 -34.26 7.95
N VAL A 630 0.75 -33.36 8.84
CA VAL A 630 0.99 -33.73 10.24
C VAL A 630 -0.31 -34.11 10.96
N ALA A 631 -1.46 -33.54 10.58
CA ALA A 631 -2.76 -33.95 11.11
C ALA A 631 -3.11 -35.40 10.70
N ILE A 632 -2.86 -35.78 9.45
CA ILE A 632 -3.05 -37.16 8.95
C ILE A 632 -2.10 -38.12 9.68
N LEU A 633 -0.82 -37.76 9.83
CA LEU A 633 0.16 -38.55 10.58
C LEU A 633 -0.25 -38.73 12.05
N TYR A 634 -0.81 -37.71 12.69
CA TYR A 634 -1.33 -37.81 14.06
C TYR A 634 -2.55 -38.73 14.17
N LEU A 635 -3.45 -38.69 13.19
CA LEU A 635 -4.58 -39.62 13.10
C LEU A 635 -4.12 -41.06 12.91
N ALA A 636 -3.21 -41.30 11.96
CA ALA A 636 -2.63 -42.61 11.70
C ALA A 636 -1.90 -43.16 12.95
N PHE A 637 -1.06 -42.33 13.59
CA PHE A 637 -0.40 -42.70 14.85
C PHE A 637 -1.42 -43.09 15.92
N PHE A 638 -2.48 -42.30 16.10
CA PHE A 638 -3.51 -42.61 17.09
C PHE A 638 -4.21 -43.95 16.81
N LEU A 639 -4.62 -44.21 15.57
CA LEU A 639 -5.31 -45.44 15.19
C LEU A 639 -4.39 -46.65 15.33
N ILE A 640 -3.21 -46.61 14.70
CA ILE A 640 -2.26 -47.73 14.66
C ILE A 640 -1.81 -48.12 16.08
N TYR A 641 -1.37 -47.16 16.91
CA TYR A 641 -0.88 -47.46 18.25
C TYR A 641 -1.97 -47.72 19.29
N ARG A 642 -3.25 -47.47 18.96
CA ARG A 642 -4.40 -47.87 19.77
C ARG A 642 -4.82 -49.31 19.47
N LEU A 643 -4.87 -49.66 18.18
CA LEU A 643 -5.31 -50.96 17.68
C LEU A 643 -4.24 -52.05 17.83
N ILE A 644 -2.99 -51.74 17.51
CA ILE A 644 -1.87 -52.69 17.56
C ILE A 644 -1.14 -52.55 18.90
N LYS A 645 -1.24 -53.59 19.74
CA LYS A 645 -0.57 -53.61 21.06
C LYS A 645 0.94 -53.81 20.96
N ASN A 646 1.38 -54.66 20.03
CA ASN A 646 2.81 -54.88 19.78
C ASN A 646 3.43 -53.60 19.19
N ARG A 647 4.26 -52.92 19.99
CA ARG A 647 4.84 -51.63 19.62
C ARG A 647 5.79 -51.71 18.44
N THR A 648 6.44 -52.83 18.20
CA THR A 648 7.31 -53.03 17.03
C THR A 648 6.48 -53.17 15.77
N VAL A 649 5.45 -54.01 15.78
CA VAL A 649 4.53 -54.17 14.64
C VAL A 649 3.82 -52.84 14.34
N ALA A 650 3.37 -52.12 15.37
CA ALA A 650 2.77 -50.79 15.20
C ALA A 650 3.72 -49.80 14.53
N THR A 651 5.03 -49.81 14.86
CA THR A 651 6.03 -48.97 14.19
C THR A 651 6.25 -49.38 12.74
N VAL A 652 6.28 -50.68 12.43
CA VAL A 652 6.40 -51.16 11.04
C VAL A 652 5.18 -50.74 10.21
N VAL A 653 3.97 -50.92 10.74
CA VAL A 653 2.73 -50.49 10.06
C VAL A 653 2.68 -48.98 9.88
N MET A 654 3.17 -48.20 10.85
CA MET A 654 3.33 -46.75 10.67
C MET A 654 4.30 -46.42 9.53
N GLY A 655 5.42 -47.14 9.43
CA GLY A 655 6.37 -47.00 8.32
C GLY A 655 5.73 -47.28 6.96
N ILE A 656 5.00 -48.40 6.85
CA ILE A 656 4.26 -48.77 5.62
C ILE A 656 3.24 -47.69 5.26
N PHE A 657 2.49 -47.18 6.24
CA PHE A 657 1.52 -46.11 6.01
C PHE A 657 2.17 -44.84 5.45
N VAL A 658 3.29 -44.40 6.03
CA VAL A 658 4.01 -43.21 5.55
C VAL A 658 4.57 -43.43 4.15
N ILE A 659 5.14 -44.61 3.87
CA ILE A 659 5.62 -44.95 2.52
C ILE A 659 4.46 -44.94 1.52
N ALA A 660 3.32 -45.53 1.86
CA ALA A 660 2.14 -45.53 0.99
C ALA A 660 1.63 -44.12 0.70
N MET A 661 1.64 -43.24 1.71
CA MET A 661 1.28 -41.82 1.55
C MET A 661 2.28 -41.07 0.66
N MET A 662 3.58 -41.31 0.84
CA MET A 662 4.63 -40.76 -0.02
C MET A 662 4.48 -41.24 -1.47
N THR A 663 4.24 -42.53 -1.69
CA THR A 663 3.98 -43.10 -3.01
C THR A 663 2.73 -42.48 -3.64
N GLY A 664 1.64 -42.34 -2.89
CA GLY A 664 0.41 -41.71 -3.38
C GLY A 664 0.64 -40.27 -3.84
N SER A 665 1.40 -39.48 -3.07
CA SER A 665 1.74 -38.11 -3.45
C SER A 665 2.67 -38.05 -4.67
N LEU A 666 3.67 -38.94 -4.75
CA LEU A 666 4.53 -39.05 -5.92
C LEU A 666 3.73 -39.36 -7.20
N LEU A 667 2.73 -40.24 -7.10
CA LEU A 667 1.83 -40.59 -8.20
C LEU A 667 0.88 -39.47 -8.61
N LEU A 668 0.58 -38.52 -7.72
CA LEU A 668 -0.27 -37.36 -8.02
C LEU A 668 0.48 -36.22 -8.72
N ALA A 669 1.83 -36.26 -8.76
CA ALA A 669 2.67 -35.28 -9.44
C ALA A 669 2.34 -33.83 -9.00
N HIS A 670 2.56 -32.79 -9.82
CA HIS A 670 2.16 -31.41 -9.51
C HIS A 670 0.70 -31.10 -9.89
N GLY A 671 -0.10 -32.13 -10.19
CA GLY A 671 -1.44 -31.98 -10.74
C GLY A 671 -1.44 -31.80 -12.26
N LYS A 672 -2.64 -31.75 -12.87
CA LYS A 672 -2.77 -31.67 -14.34
C LYS A 672 -2.37 -30.31 -14.92
N ASP A 673 -2.52 -29.26 -14.12
CA ASP A 673 -2.30 -27.86 -14.45
C ASP A 673 -1.06 -27.28 -13.74
N MET A 674 -0.28 -28.13 -13.07
CA MET A 674 0.90 -27.78 -12.23
C MET A 674 0.61 -26.77 -11.10
N SER A 675 -0.64 -26.39 -10.90
CA SER A 675 -1.05 -25.37 -9.92
C SER A 675 -0.96 -25.87 -8.47
N CYS A 676 -0.76 -27.17 -8.25
CA CYS A 676 -0.69 -27.82 -6.94
C CYS A 676 -1.81 -27.41 -5.98
N SER A 677 -3.00 -27.15 -6.52
CA SER A 677 -4.12 -26.57 -5.78
C SER A 677 -4.72 -27.50 -4.73
N TYR A 678 -4.43 -28.81 -4.79
CA TYR A 678 -5.02 -29.84 -3.94
C TYR A 678 -3.99 -30.60 -3.12
N TRP A 679 -4.46 -31.36 -2.13
CA TRP A 679 -3.59 -32.14 -1.25
C TRP A 679 -2.74 -33.15 -2.02
N PHE A 680 -1.52 -33.35 -1.51
CA PHE A 680 -0.56 -34.34 -2.02
C PHE A 680 -0.04 -34.09 -3.44
N GLN A 681 -0.27 -32.90 -4.01
CA GLN A 681 0.35 -32.45 -5.26
C GLN A 681 1.63 -31.66 -4.97
N GLY A 682 2.73 -32.04 -5.61
CA GLY A 682 4.07 -31.47 -5.42
C GLY A 682 4.99 -32.27 -4.50
N GLU A 683 6.31 -32.08 -4.63
CA GLU A 683 7.34 -32.88 -3.96
C GLU A 683 7.44 -32.67 -2.45
N TRP A 684 7.00 -31.50 -1.98
CA TRP A 684 7.07 -31.13 -0.56
C TRP A 684 6.24 -32.07 0.34
N TRP A 685 5.20 -32.71 -0.20
CA TRP A 685 4.34 -33.66 0.51
C TRP A 685 4.98 -35.05 0.76
N TYR A 686 6.13 -35.35 0.16
CA TYR A 686 6.78 -36.65 0.35
C TYR A 686 8.29 -36.59 0.62
N ASN A 687 8.97 -35.49 0.35
CA ASN A 687 10.43 -35.41 0.49
C ASN A 687 10.92 -35.53 1.95
N SER A 688 10.11 -35.13 2.93
CA SER A 688 10.49 -35.04 4.35
C SER A 688 9.65 -35.90 5.28
N SER A 689 8.52 -36.43 4.81
CA SER A 689 7.49 -37.13 5.60
C SER A 689 8.04 -38.31 6.40
N PHE A 690 9.00 -39.02 5.82
CA PHE A 690 9.62 -40.20 6.45
C PHE A 690 10.38 -39.84 7.74
N LEU A 691 10.81 -38.59 7.94
CA LEU A 691 11.44 -38.15 9.19
C LEU A 691 10.52 -38.30 10.40
N PHE A 692 9.20 -38.34 10.21
CA PHE A 692 8.27 -38.69 11.28
C PHE A 692 8.51 -40.10 11.81
N VAL A 693 8.73 -41.08 10.93
CA VAL A 693 9.04 -42.47 11.30
C VAL A 693 10.44 -42.56 11.89
N ILE A 694 11.41 -41.85 11.33
CA ILE A 694 12.77 -41.75 11.88
C ILE A 694 12.73 -41.20 13.31
N GLY A 695 11.93 -40.18 13.59
CA GLY A 695 11.73 -39.65 14.95
C GLY A 695 11.19 -40.69 15.93
N ILE A 696 10.23 -41.52 15.50
CA ILE A 696 9.72 -42.65 16.29
C ILE A 696 10.82 -43.67 16.58
N LEU A 697 11.58 -44.08 15.56
CA LEU A 697 12.68 -45.05 15.70
C LEU A 697 13.79 -44.51 16.62
N PHE A 698 14.12 -43.23 16.50
CA PHE A 698 15.11 -42.57 17.35
C PHE A 698 14.66 -42.53 18.80
N SER A 699 13.39 -42.21 19.06
CA SER A 699 12.80 -42.30 20.40
C SER A 699 12.79 -43.75 20.91
N LYS A 700 12.52 -44.72 20.03
CA LYS A 700 12.51 -46.15 20.36
C LYS A 700 13.86 -46.64 20.88
N HIS A 701 14.94 -46.24 20.24
CA HIS A 701 16.30 -46.69 20.52
C HIS A 701 17.20 -45.61 21.16
N ALA A 702 16.60 -44.60 21.80
CA ALA A 702 17.30 -43.40 22.27
C ALA A 702 18.53 -43.69 23.16
N ASP A 703 18.43 -44.63 24.09
CA ASP A 703 19.53 -44.95 25.03
C ASP A 703 20.73 -45.57 24.32
N GLY A 704 20.47 -46.52 23.41
CA GLY A 704 21.50 -47.17 22.60
C GLY A 704 22.19 -46.17 21.66
N LEU A 705 21.40 -45.36 20.95
CA LEU A 705 21.90 -44.32 20.06
C LEU A 705 22.74 -43.28 20.81
N ARG A 706 22.30 -42.86 22.00
CA ARG A 706 23.06 -41.95 22.85
C ARG A 706 24.38 -42.56 23.32
N LYS A 707 24.40 -43.85 23.68
CA LYS A 707 25.64 -44.54 24.08
C LYS A 707 26.65 -44.59 22.93
N ILE A 708 26.21 -44.93 21.72
CA ILE A 708 27.03 -44.93 20.50
C ILE A 708 27.54 -43.51 20.22
N ALA A 709 26.65 -42.51 20.22
CA ALA A 709 27.00 -41.13 19.93
C ALA A 709 27.99 -40.55 20.95
N ARG A 710 27.86 -40.87 22.25
CA ARG A 710 28.83 -40.45 23.29
C ARG A 710 30.20 -41.08 23.08
N LYS A 711 30.26 -42.39 22.77
CA LYS A 711 31.52 -43.11 22.56
C LYS A 711 32.25 -42.65 21.29
N GLY A 712 31.51 -42.42 20.21
CA GLY A 712 32.04 -42.07 18.90
C GLY A 712 32.07 -40.57 18.58
N TYR A 713 31.69 -39.68 19.50
CA TYR A 713 31.39 -38.27 19.20
C TYR A 713 32.45 -37.54 18.37
N ILE A 714 33.74 -37.70 18.72
CA ILE A 714 34.85 -37.00 18.05
C ILE A 714 34.97 -37.42 16.57
N ILE A 715 34.56 -38.65 16.24
CA ILE A 715 34.55 -39.18 14.87
C ILE A 715 33.20 -38.88 14.21
N LEU A 716 32.10 -39.15 14.90
CA LEU A 716 30.75 -39.03 14.34
C LEU A 716 30.40 -37.58 13.99
N LEU A 717 30.80 -36.59 14.80
CA LEU A 717 30.49 -35.19 14.53
C LEU A 717 31.07 -34.71 13.19
N PRO A 718 32.40 -34.80 12.91
CA PRO A 718 32.95 -34.38 11.64
C PRO A 718 32.50 -35.27 10.48
N VAL A 719 32.27 -36.58 10.70
CA VAL A 719 31.74 -37.48 9.65
C VAL A 719 30.34 -37.05 9.23
N PHE A 720 29.41 -36.84 10.17
CA PHE A 720 28.06 -36.41 9.85
C PHE A 720 28.02 -34.98 9.29
N ALA A 721 28.94 -34.10 9.69
CA ALA A 721 29.10 -32.79 9.07
C ALA A 721 29.55 -32.90 7.60
N ALA A 722 30.57 -33.71 7.32
CA ALA A 722 31.07 -33.96 5.97
C ALA A 722 30.01 -34.63 5.09
N LEU A 723 29.30 -35.64 5.60
CA LEU A 723 28.21 -36.30 4.87
C LEU A 723 27.05 -35.34 4.58
N THR A 724 26.71 -34.45 5.51
CA THR A 724 25.70 -33.40 5.29
C THR A 724 26.12 -32.48 4.13
N ALA A 725 27.38 -32.08 4.08
CA ALA A 725 27.91 -31.24 3.00
C ALA A 725 27.95 -31.99 1.65
N LEU A 726 28.49 -33.21 1.63
CA LEU A 726 28.61 -34.05 0.42
C LEU A 726 27.23 -34.39 -0.18
N LEU A 727 26.29 -34.86 0.64
CA LEU A 727 24.93 -35.15 0.18
C LEU A 727 24.18 -33.87 -0.21
N GLY A 728 24.47 -32.74 0.42
CA GLY A 728 23.94 -31.43 0.01
C GLY A 728 24.41 -31.04 -1.38
N MET A 729 25.71 -31.14 -1.66
CA MET A 729 26.26 -30.90 -3.00
C MET A 729 25.67 -31.86 -4.04
N GLN A 730 25.56 -33.15 -3.70
CA GLN A 730 24.92 -34.14 -4.58
C GLN A 730 23.44 -33.81 -4.82
N ASN A 731 22.71 -33.39 -3.78
CA ASN A 731 21.31 -32.99 -3.91
C ASN A 731 21.16 -31.80 -4.86
N MET A 732 22.01 -30.77 -4.75
CA MET A 732 22.00 -29.65 -5.70
C MET A 732 22.27 -30.11 -7.14
N HIS A 733 23.23 -31.03 -7.33
CA HIS A 733 23.51 -31.61 -8.64
C HIS A 733 22.29 -32.37 -9.21
N MET A 734 21.62 -33.18 -8.39
CA MET A 734 20.43 -33.93 -8.82
C MET A 734 19.26 -33.02 -9.17
N LEU A 735 18.98 -31.99 -8.37
CA LEU A 735 17.93 -31.01 -8.65
C LEU A 735 18.20 -30.23 -9.94
N LYS A 736 19.47 -29.91 -10.23
CA LYS A 736 19.85 -29.24 -11.49
C LYS A 736 19.77 -30.16 -12.71
N LYS A 737 20.08 -31.46 -12.56
CA LYS A 737 20.16 -32.41 -13.68
C LYS A 737 18.82 -33.08 -14.02
N TYR A 738 18.05 -33.46 -13.01
CA TYR A 738 16.80 -34.21 -13.18
C TYR A 738 15.57 -33.40 -12.78
N SER A 739 15.65 -32.59 -11.72
CA SER A 739 14.55 -31.78 -11.17
C SER A 739 13.34 -32.60 -10.67
N TYR A 740 12.57 -32.01 -9.74
CA TYR A 740 11.24 -32.52 -9.41
C TYR A 740 10.18 -32.06 -10.40
N TRP A 741 10.49 -31.02 -11.18
CA TRP A 741 9.62 -30.32 -12.11
C TRP A 741 9.85 -30.74 -13.58
N SER A 742 10.50 -31.88 -13.83
CA SER A 742 10.72 -32.39 -15.19
C SER A 742 9.48 -33.06 -15.82
N GLU A 743 8.34 -33.00 -15.14
CA GLU A 743 7.08 -33.53 -15.67
C GLU A 743 6.50 -32.66 -16.80
N ILE A 744 5.84 -33.31 -17.75
CA ILE A 744 5.12 -32.65 -18.85
C ILE A 744 3.62 -32.80 -18.57
N PRO A 745 2.88 -31.69 -18.36
CA PRO A 745 1.44 -31.73 -18.08
C PRO A 745 0.65 -32.55 -19.09
N GLY A 746 -0.10 -33.54 -18.59
CA GLY A 746 -0.93 -34.42 -19.43
C GLY A 746 -0.16 -35.50 -20.23
N GLN A 747 1.17 -35.58 -20.09
CA GLN A 747 2.02 -36.54 -20.81
C GLN A 747 2.87 -37.39 -19.85
N ASP A 748 4.16 -37.08 -19.69
CA ASP A 748 5.08 -37.83 -18.82
C ASP A 748 5.13 -37.21 -17.41
N PRO A 749 4.66 -37.92 -16.36
CA PRO A 749 4.75 -37.46 -14.98
C PRO A 749 6.17 -37.55 -14.39
N ALA A 750 7.17 -37.97 -15.16
CA ALA A 750 8.60 -37.99 -14.82
C ALA A 750 8.93 -38.69 -13.48
N TYR A 751 8.26 -39.80 -13.18
CA TYR A 751 8.41 -40.50 -11.89
C TYR A 751 9.85 -40.92 -11.58
N LEU A 752 10.61 -41.34 -12.60
CA LEU A 752 11.99 -41.78 -12.42
C LEU A 752 12.90 -40.63 -11.95
N ASP A 753 12.72 -39.43 -12.48
CA ASP A 753 13.51 -38.26 -12.09
C ASP A 753 13.20 -37.82 -10.67
N LYS A 754 11.93 -37.85 -10.28
CA LYS A 754 11.49 -37.60 -8.91
C LYS A 754 12.08 -38.62 -7.93
N ILE A 755 12.09 -39.91 -8.29
CA ILE A 755 12.71 -40.97 -7.47
C ILE A 755 14.22 -40.76 -7.36
N ARG A 756 14.90 -40.37 -8.45
CA ARG A 756 16.34 -40.05 -8.45
C ARG A 756 16.63 -38.90 -7.49
N CYS A 757 15.86 -37.81 -7.54
CA CYS A 757 16.00 -36.69 -6.62
C CYS A 757 15.75 -37.11 -5.16
N LEU A 758 14.65 -37.84 -4.91
CA LEU A 758 14.28 -38.31 -3.58
C LEU A 758 15.33 -39.24 -2.96
N SER A 759 15.96 -40.08 -3.78
CA SER A 759 16.98 -41.05 -3.35
C SER A 759 18.21 -40.40 -2.71
N VAL A 760 18.50 -39.13 -3.04
CA VAL A 760 19.60 -38.35 -2.46
C VAL A 760 19.08 -37.40 -1.38
N GLN A 761 17.93 -36.74 -1.63
CA GLN A 761 17.38 -35.74 -0.72
C GLN A 761 16.96 -36.34 0.62
N LEU A 762 16.31 -37.51 0.64
CA LEU A 762 15.86 -38.13 1.88
C LEU A 762 17.04 -38.53 2.80
N PRO A 763 18.10 -39.22 2.31
CA PRO A 763 19.31 -39.46 3.10
C PRO A 763 19.96 -38.16 3.60
N TRP A 764 19.99 -37.11 2.78
CA TRP A 764 20.55 -35.81 3.17
C TRP A 764 19.84 -35.22 4.40
N ILE A 765 18.50 -35.22 4.40
CA ILE A 765 17.71 -34.73 5.55
C ILE A 765 17.97 -35.58 6.80
N ILE A 766 18.01 -36.91 6.66
CA ILE A 766 18.26 -37.83 7.78
C ILE A 766 19.64 -37.58 8.39
N VAL A 767 20.68 -37.45 7.55
CA VAL A 767 22.06 -37.18 7.98
C VAL A 767 22.16 -35.81 8.63
N PHE A 768 21.53 -34.78 8.08
CA PHE A 768 21.47 -33.44 8.66
C PHE A 768 20.83 -33.43 10.05
N VAL A 769 19.69 -34.10 10.22
CA VAL A 769 19.04 -34.21 11.53
C VAL A 769 19.94 -34.96 12.51
N CYS A 770 20.57 -36.07 12.09
CA CYS A 770 21.53 -36.78 12.95
C CYS A 770 22.73 -35.90 13.35
N PHE A 771 23.28 -35.13 12.41
CA PHE A 771 24.33 -34.15 12.68
C PHE A 771 23.90 -33.14 13.74
N LEU A 772 22.73 -32.52 13.57
CA LEU A 772 22.16 -31.57 14.52
C LEU A 772 21.99 -32.19 15.91
N LEU A 773 21.51 -33.44 16.00
CA LEU A 773 21.34 -34.15 17.27
C LEU A 773 22.67 -34.39 17.98
N ILE A 774 23.69 -34.83 17.25
CA ILE A 774 25.04 -35.03 17.81
C ILE A 774 25.58 -33.69 18.30
N LEU A 775 25.49 -32.63 17.50
CA LEU A 775 25.93 -31.28 17.87
C LEU A 775 25.26 -30.80 19.17
N MET A 776 23.94 -30.98 19.29
CA MET A 776 23.15 -30.62 20.47
C MET A 776 23.54 -31.40 21.74
N MET A 777 24.29 -32.50 21.65
CA MET A 777 24.79 -33.20 22.85
C MET A 777 25.83 -32.40 23.63
N LYS A 778 26.56 -31.50 22.96
CA LYS A 778 27.57 -30.63 23.58
C LYS A 778 27.17 -29.15 23.55
N ILE A 779 26.36 -28.73 22.59
CA ILE A 779 25.97 -27.32 22.42
C ILE A 779 24.54 -27.09 22.89
N ARG A 780 24.36 -26.11 23.81
CA ARG A 780 23.02 -25.67 24.23
C ARG A 780 22.63 -24.42 23.45
N PHE A 781 21.72 -24.60 22.50
CA PHE A 781 21.02 -23.49 21.87
C PHE A 781 19.92 -22.95 22.80
N GLY A 782 19.68 -21.64 22.72
CA GLY A 782 18.57 -20.99 23.40
C GLY A 782 18.92 -19.64 24.00
N ASN A 783 18.14 -18.64 23.63
CA ASN A 783 18.11 -17.30 24.17
C ASN A 783 16.62 -16.85 24.31
N PRO A 784 16.33 -15.72 24.96
CA PRO A 784 14.95 -15.24 25.13
C PRO A 784 14.18 -15.10 23.80
N VAL A 785 14.86 -14.69 22.72
CA VAL A 785 14.26 -14.49 21.38
C VAL A 785 13.88 -15.84 20.77
N LEU A 786 14.77 -16.82 20.74
CA LEU A 786 14.46 -18.18 20.25
C LEU A 786 13.36 -18.85 21.07
N LYS A 787 13.32 -18.60 22.38
CA LYS A 787 12.24 -19.12 23.24
C LYS A 787 10.89 -18.49 22.88
N PHE A 788 10.88 -17.19 22.59
CA PHE A 788 9.70 -16.48 22.12
C PHE A 788 9.26 -16.99 20.74
N LEU A 789 10.15 -17.02 19.75
CA LEU A 789 9.86 -17.52 18.40
C LEU A 789 9.37 -18.98 18.43
N GLY A 790 9.98 -19.84 19.23
CA GLY A 790 9.54 -21.23 19.45
C GLY A 790 8.17 -21.36 20.15
N SER A 791 7.65 -20.28 20.74
CA SER A 791 6.31 -20.24 21.35
C SER A 791 5.19 -19.83 20.40
N ILE A 792 5.56 -19.30 19.22
CA ILE A 792 4.67 -18.83 18.14
C ILE A 792 5.05 -19.44 16.78
N SER A 793 5.90 -20.47 16.76
CA SER A 793 6.55 -20.97 15.53
C SER A 793 5.56 -21.51 14.50
N LEU A 794 4.42 -22.04 14.98
CA LEU A 794 3.38 -22.56 14.12
C LEU A 794 2.63 -21.41 13.43
N GLU A 795 2.21 -20.42 14.20
CA GLU A 795 1.52 -19.22 13.73
C GLU A 795 2.43 -18.42 12.78
N LEU A 796 3.72 -18.31 13.10
CA LEU A 796 4.75 -17.68 12.27
C LEU A 796 4.92 -18.38 10.92
N TYR A 797 4.99 -19.72 10.94
CA TYR A 797 5.03 -20.53 9.72
C TYR A 797 3.76 -20.36 8.87
N LEU A 798 2.58 -20.16 9.45
CA LEU A 798 1.36 -20.06 8.66
C LEU A 798 1.13 -18.67 8.06
N ILE A 799 1.48 -17.60 8.78
CA ILE A 799 1.10 -16.23 8.38
C ILE A 799 2.11 -15.56 7.43
N HIS A 800 3.35 -16.04 7.35
CA HIS A 800 4.42 -15.31 6.65
C HIS A 800 4.14 -15.08 5.15
N ASN A 801 3.45 -16.00 4.48
CA ASN A 801 3.16 -15.87 3.05
C ASN A 801 2.31 -14.63 2.72
N LEU A 802 1.49 -14.18 3.67
CA LEU A 802 0.67 -12.97 3.51
C LEU A 802 1.53 -11.73 3.22
N PHE A 803 2.70 -11.65 3.86
CA PHE A 803 3.62 -10.53 3.71
C PHE A 803 4.58 -10.73 2.55
N LEU A 804 4.91 -11.98 2.23
CA LEU A 804 5.71 -12.35 1.06
C LEU A 804 4.99 -11.92 -0.23
N GLU A 805 3.77 -12.40 -0.47
CA GLU A 805 2.96 -11.97 -1.63
C GLU A 805 2.59 -10.49 -1.54
N GLY A 806 2.21 -10.04 -0.34
CA GLY A 806 1.73 -8.68 -0.11
C GLY A 806 2.74 -7.58 -0.44
N LEU A 807 3.98 -7.74 0.01
CA LEU A 807 5.05 -6.75 -0.23
C LEU A 807 5.67 -6.89 -1.63
N ARG A 808 5.60 -8.07 -2.23
CA ARG A 808 6.12 -8.31 -3.59
C ARG A 808 5.21 -7.74 -4.66
N ASN A 809 3.92 -8.09 -4.60
CA ASN A 809 2.95 -7.73 -5.63
C ASN A 809 2.38 -6.32 -5.42
N GLY A 810 2.80 -5.62 -4.36
CA GLY A 810 2.38 -4.26 -4.06
C GLY A 810 0.96 -4.15 -3.51
N THR A 811 0.31 -5.25 -3.17
CA THR A 811 -1.02 -5.27 -2.54
C THR A 811 -0.97 -4.82 -1.08
N ILE A 812 0.18 -4.96 -0.41
CA ILE A 812 0.57 -4.14 0.73
C ILE A 812 1.28 -2.92 0.13
N PHE A 813 2.62 -2.83 0.14
CA PHE A 813 3.34 -1.80 -0.64
C PHE A 813 4.56 -2.43 -1.30
N LYS A 814 4.90 -1.98 -2.52
CA LYS A 814 6.00 -2.56 -3.30
C LYS A 814 7.35 -2.15 -2.69
N VAL A 815 8.14 -3.13 -2.27
CA VAL A 815 9.50 -2.90 -1.76
C VAL A 815 10.51 -3.32 -2.83
N THR A 816 11.30 -2.38 -3.33
CA THR A 816 12.25 -2.64 -4.42
C THR A 816 13.62 -3.12 -3.93
N SER A 817 14.00 -2.81 -2.68
CA SER A 817 15.25 -3.29 -2.08
C SER A 817 15.10 -4.74 -1.56
N PRO A 818 15.87 -5.71 -2.06
CA PRO A 818 15.76 -7.12 -1.64
C PRO A 818 15.95 -7.32 -0.13
N GLY A 819 16.91 -6.62 0.48
CA GLY A 819 17.16 -6.73 1.92
C GLY A 819 16.06 -6.12 2.77
N MET A 820 15.49 -4.99 2.36
CA MET A 820 14.35 -4.38 3.07
C MET A 820 13.09 -5.22 2.97
N TYR A 821 12.86 -5.82 1.80
CA TYR A 821 11.78 -6.78 1.59
C TYR A 821 11.90 -7.95 2.58
N CYS A 822 13.10 -8.53 2.72
CA CYS A 822 13.34 -9.59 3.72
C CYS A 822 13.07 -9.14 5.16
N VAL A 823 13.58 -7.96 5.56
CA VAL A 823 13.41 -7.45 6.94
C VAL A 823 11.93 -7.22 7.26
N LEU A 824 11.20 -6.55 6.37
CA LEU A 824 9.79 -6.22 6.58
C LEU A 824 8.91 -7.46 6.64
N THR A 825 9.11 -8.42 5.72
CA THR A 825 8.38 -9.70 5.74
C THR A 825 8.55 -10.43 7.08
N ILE A 826 9.78 -10.53 7.59
CA ILE A 826 10.05 -11.22 8.87
C ILE A 826 9.41 -10.46 10.04
N LEU A 827 9.56 -9.14 10.11
CA LEU A 827 9.03 -8.34 11.23
C LEU A 827 7.50 -8.36 11.28
N MET A 828 6.84 -8.18 10.13
CA MET A 828 5.38 -8.22 10.04
C MET A 828 4.82 -9.60 10.36
N ALA A 829 5.46 -10.67 9.87
CA ALA A 829 5.09 -12.04 10.18
C ALA A 829 5.19 -12.34 11.68
N VAL A 830 6.27 -11.90 12.36
CA VAL A 830 6.42 -12.04 13.82
C VAL A 830 5.35 -11.26 14.58
N GLY A 831 5.04 -10.03 14.16
CA GLY A 831 4.00 -9.20 14.76
C GLY A 831 2.63 -9.86 14.72
N PHE A 832 2.19 -10.30 13.53
CA PHE A 832 0.89 -10.95 13.35
C PHE A 832 0.82 -12.33 14.01
N ALA A 833 1.87 -13.15 13.89
CA ALA A 833 1.94 -14.45 14.55
C ALA A 833 1.78 -14.35 16.07
N THR A 834 2.29 -13.26 16.67
CA THR A 834 2.14 -13.00 18.10
C THR A 834 0.68 -12.74 18.50
N ILE A 835 -0.04 -11.98 17.67
CA ILE A 835 -1.47 -11.68 17.88
C ILE A 835 -2.29 -12.98 17.74
N ILE A 836 -2.09 -13.71 16.63
CA ILE A 836 -2.79 -14.96 16.32
C ILE A 836 -2.54 -15.99 17.43
N SER A 837 -1.30 -16.14 17.90
CA SER A 837 -0.96 -17.10 18.95
C SER A 837 -1.68 -16.84 20.27
N GLY A 838 -1.95 -15.57 20.59
CA GLY A 838 -2.77 -15.21 21.75
C GLY A 838 -4.19 -15.76 21.65
N VAL A 839 -4.79 -15.66 20.46
CA VAL A 839 -6.13 -16.18 20.15
C VAL A 839 -6.14 -17.72 20.15
N ASP A 840 -5.16 -18.34 19.49
CA ASP A 840 -5.08 -19.79 19.35
C ASP A 840 -4.93 -20.51 20.69
N LYS A 841 -4.02 -20.03 21.55
CA LYS A 841 -3.81 -20.60 22.88
C LYS A 841 -5.09 -20.61 23.71
N TYR A 842 -5.89 -19.55 23.59
CA TYR A 842 -7.19 -19.46 24.26
C TYR A 842 -8.20 -20.48 23.71
N LEU A 843 -8.36 -20.55 22.38
CA LEU A 843 -9.27 -21.51 21.73
C LEU A 843 -8.87 -22.96 22.05
N ILE A 844 -7.57 -23.27 22.00
CA ILE A 844 -7.04 -24.59 22.35
C ILE A 844 -7.33 -24.93 23.81
N ALA A 845 -7.14 -23.99 24.74
CA ALA A 845 -7.44 -24.20 26.17
C ALA A 845 -8.93 -24.51 26.39
N LEU A 846 -9.82 -23.76 25.74
CA LEU A 846 -11.27 -23.95 25.80
C LEU A 846 -11.68 -25.34 25.26
N ILE A 847 -11.09 -25.75 24.14
CA ILE A 847 -11.40 -27.05 23.56
C ILE A 847 -10.86 -28.17 24.44
N THR A 848 -9.57 -28.14 24.79
CA THR A 848 -8.86 -29.21 25.51
C THR A 848 -9.28 -29.36 26.98
N GLY A 849 -9.71 -28.28 27.65
CA GLY A 849 -10.19 -28.31 29.03
C GLY A 849 -9.08 -28.35 30.08
N LYS A 850 -7.87 -27.87 29.77
CA LYS A 850 -6.82 -27.69 30.78
C LYS A 850 -7.25 -26.59 31.77
N LYS A 851 -7.70 -26.98 32.97
CA LYS A 851 -7.64 -26.10 34.14
C LYS A 851 -6.16 -25.89 34.45
N LYS A 852 -5.68 -24.64 34.44
CA LYS A 852 -4.38 -24.28 35.03
C LYS A 852 -4.48 -24.67 36.52
N THR A 853 -3.71 -25.68 36.95
CA THR A 853 -3.40 -25.89 38.36
C THR A 853 -2.60 -24.69 38.84
N LEU A 854 -3.30 -23.74 39.44
CA LEU A 854 -2.69 -22.67 40.23
C LEU A 854 -2.66 -23.20 41.67
N GLU A 855 -1.46 -23.51 42.16
CA GLU A 855 -1.18 -23.43 43.59
C GLU A 855 -1.63 -22.04 44.04
N ALA A 856 -2.43 -22.00 45.11
CA ALA A 856 -3.10 -20.81 45.56
C ALA A 856 -2.11 -19.85 46.24
N PRO A 857 -1.99 -18.58 45.78
CA PRO A 857 -1.68 -17.48 46.65
C PRO A 857 -2.99 -16.89 47.18
N SER A 858 -3.00 -16.69 48.49
CA SER A 858 -4.03 -16.09 49.33
C SER A 858 -4.98 -15.06 48.68
N LEU A 859 -6.26 -15.20 49.02
CA LEU A 859 -7.39 -14.31 48.72
C LEU A 859 -7.18 -12.85 49.17
N LYS A 860 -7.22 -11.89 48.22
CA LYS A 860 -8.23 -10.81 48.07
C LYS A 860 -7.68 -9.57 47.34
N THR A 861 -8.16 -9.33 46.13
CA THR A 861 -8.84 -8.09 45.64
C THR A 861 -9.06 -8.25 44.13
N SER A 862 -10.28 -7.95 43.66
CA SER A 862 -10.82 -8.14 42.28
C SER A 862 -9.89 -8.80 41.24
N SER A 863 -10.22 -10.03 40.80
CA SER A 863 -9.52 -10.76 39.73
C SER A 863 -9.26 -9.85 38.52
N HIS A 864 -7.98 -9.69 38.17
CA HIS A 864 -7.53 -9.00 36.97
C HIS A 864 -8.24 -9.57 35.72
N ILE A 865 -8.71 -8.71 34.81
CA ILE A 865 -9.47 -9.10 33.62
C ILE A 865 -8.55 -8.94 32.40
N HIS A 866 -7.86 -10.02 32.05
CA HIS A 866 -6.84 -10.05 30.99
C HIS A 866 -7.41 -9.72 29.60
N SER A 867 -8.67 -10.09 29.37
CA SER A 867 -9.38 -9.87 28.10
C SER A 867 -9.58 -8.39 27.76
N ILE A 868 -9.77 -7.56 28.79
CA ILE A 868 -9.88 -6.11 28.63
C ILE A 868 -8.54 -5.55 28.18
N ASP A 869 -7.42 -6.01 28.76
CA ASP A 869 -6.11 -5.51 28.39
C ASP A 869 -5.76 -5.88 26.94
N VAL A 870 -6.04 -7.10 26.49
CA VAL A 870 -5.89 -7.42 25.04
C VAL A 870 -6.77 -6.53 24.18
N MET A 871 -8.02 -6.29 24.57
CA MET A 871 -8.90 -5.43 23.78
C MET A 871 -8.42 -3.98 23.76
N ARG A 872 -7.76 -3.48 24.80
CA ARG A 872 -7.19 -2.12 24.81
C ARG A 872 -6.13 -1.89 23.74
N ILE A 873 -5.30 -2.88 23.40
CA ILE A 873 -4.32 -2.69 22.33
C ILE A 873 -4.98 -2.73 20.94
N VAL A 874 -6.02 -3.55 20.76
CA VAL A 874 -6.85 -3.56 19.54
C VAL A 874 -7.55 -2.22 19.37
N MET A 875 -8.17 -1.70 20.43
CA MET A 875 -8.84 -0.39 20.39
C MET A 875 -7.84 0.75 20.20
N ALA A 876 -6.62 0.66 20.73
CA ALA A 876 -5.58 1.64 20.47
C ALA A 876 -5.18 1.67 18.98
N PHE A 877 -5.07 0.51 18.33
CA PHE A 877 -4.85 0.46 16.87
C PHE A 877 -6.02 1.08 16.09
N LEU A 878 -7.26 0.74 16.46
CA LEU A 878 -8.44 1.32 15.83
C LEU A 878 -8.54 2.84 15.99
N VAL A 879 -8.05 3.41 17.10
CA VAL A 879 -7.93 4.87 17.24
C VAL A 879 -6.96 5.43 16.21
N VAL A 880 -5.77 4.83 16.06
CA VAL A 880 -4.78 5.27 15.05
C VAL A 880 -5.40 5.19 13.64
N ALA A 881 -6.13 4.12 13.34
CA ALA A 881 -6.75 3.90 12.03
C ALA A 881 -7.91 4.87 11.71
N ILE A 882 -8.50 5.55 12.69
CA ILE A 882 -9.48 6.63 12.41
C ILE A 882 -8.78 7.94 12.08
N HIS A 883 -7.63 8.21 12.70
CA HIS A 883 -6.88 9.44 12.50
C HIS A 883 -5.99 9.40 11.25
N LEU A 884 -5.54 8.21 10.86
CA LEU A 884 -4.84 7.94 9.62
C LEU A 884 -5.59 6.83 8.87
N PRO A 885 -6.78 7.10 8.33
CA PRO A 885 -7.54 6.09 7.64
C PRO A 885 -6.76 5.54 6.44
N PHE A 886 -6.96 4.24 6.17
CA PHE A 886 -6.47 3.60 4.96
C PHE A 886 -7.17 4.20 3.73
N ASP A 887 -6.56 4.13 2.56
CA ASP A 887 -7.17 4.66 1.34
C ASP A 887 -8.39 3.82 0.90
N GLY A 888 -9.34 4.47 0.24
CA GLY A 888 -10.54 3.84 -0.31
C GLY A 888 -11.49 3.28 0.75
N LYS A 889 -12.29 2.29 0.37
CA LYS A 889 -13.33 1.73 1.26
C LYS A 889 -12.76 0.96 2.46
N ALA A 890 -11.48 0.58 2.39
CA ALA A 890 -10.72 0.11 3.55
C ALA A 890 -10.81 1.11 4.70
N GLY A 891 -10.48 2.38 4.42
CA GLY A 891 -10.54 3.47 5.41
C GLY A 891 -11.92 3.67 5.99
N SER A 892 -12.94 3.69 5.14
CA SER A 892 -14.34 3.86 5.56
C SER A 892 -14.79 2.80 6.56
N VAL A 893 -14.35 1.55 6.38
CA VAL A 893 -14.68 0.48 7.32
C VAL A 893 -13.83 0.54 8.60
N PHE A 894 -12.54 0.85 8.48
CA PHE A 894 -11.70 1.07 9.66
C PHE A 894 -12.23 2.23 10.51
N ILE A 895 -12.73 3.30 9.89
CA ILE A 895 -13.41 4.39 10.59
C ILE A 895 -14.71 3.86 11.23
N THR A 896 -15.51 3.10 10.50
CA THR A 896 -16.77 2.53 11.00
C THR A 896 -16.58 1.71 12.26
N TYR A 897 -15.69 0.71 12.26
CA TYR A 897 -15.41 -0.07 13.47
C TYR A 897 -14.57 0.69 14.48
N GLY A 898 -13.74 1.61 14.01
CA GLY A 898 -12.96 2.50 14.85
C GLY A 898 -13.83 3.37 15.75
N LYS A 899 -15.04 3.75 15.32
CA LYS A 899 -16.01 4.46 16.17
C LYS A 899 -16.26 3.76 17.51
N THR A 900 -16.05 2.45 17.60
CA THR A 900 -16.18 1.69 18.85
C THR A 900 -15.05 1.92 19.86
N ALA A 901 -13.89 2.40 19.42
CA ALA A 901 -12.66 2.38 20.21
C ALA A 901 -12.70 3.32 21.41
N VAL A 902 -13.00 4.60 21.19
CA VAL A 902 -13.10 5.59 22.26
C VAL A 902 -14.24 5.26 23.25
N PRO A 903 -15.48 4.97 22.79
CA PRO A 903 -16.55 4.50 23.67
C PRO A 903 -16.18 3.28 24.52
N PHE A 904 -15.44 2.31 23.95
CA PHE A 904 -14.98 1.14 24.70
C PHE A 904 -14.11 1.56 25.90
N PHE A 905 -13.16 2.47 25.73
CA PHE A 905 -12.34 2.96 26.84
C PHE A 905 -13.17 3.65 27.93
N LEU A 906 -14.19 4.44 27.55
CA LEU A 906 -15.11 5.09 28.48
C LEU A 906 -15.95 4.07 29.28
N VAL A 907 -16.52 3.07 28.60
CA VAL A 907 -17.30 1.98 29.23
C VAL A 907 -16.44 1.20 30.23
N ILE A 908 -15.23 0.80 29.83
CA ILE A 908 -14.31 0.07 30.71
C ILE A 908 -13.88 0.92 31.91
N CYS A 909 -13.66 2.23 31.71
CA CYS A 909 -13.35 3.16 32.80
C CYS A 909 -14.49 3.17 33.83
N GLY A 910 -15.73 3.36 33.38
CA GLY A 910 -16.93 3.32 34.21
C GLY A 910 -17.10 2.02 34.99
N TYR A 911 -16.88 0.88 34.32
CA TYR A 911 -16.95 -0.45 34.94
C TYR A 911 -16.00 -0.60 36.15
N PHE A 912 -14.77 -0.10 36.04
CA PHE A 912 -13.79 -0.19 37.13
C PHE A 912 -14.01 0.85 38.25
N LEU A 913 -14.72 1.95 37.97
CA LEU A 913 -15.06 3.00 38.93
C LEU A 913 -16.20 2.62 39.86
N TYR A 914 -17.25 1.97 39.35
CA TYR A 914 -18.46 1.68 40.13
C TYR A 914 -18.20 0.74 41.31
N ARG A 915 -18.69 1.10 42.50
CA ARG A 915 -18.73 0.26 43.70
C ARG A 915 -20.04 0.52 44.45
N ASP A 916 -20.61 -0.50 45.10
CA ASP A 916 -21.84 -0.31 45.87
C ASP A 916 -21.64 0.60 47.09
N ASP A 917 -20.45 0.64 47.68
CA ASP A 917 -20.10 1.66 48.67
C ASP A 917 -19.75 2.99 47.99
N ILE A 918 -20.53 4.03 48.30
CA ILE A 918 -20.36 5.39 47.78
C ILE A 918 -18.98 5.97 48.15
N ARG A 919 -18.46 5.67 49.35
CA ARG A 919 -17.15 6.18 49.81
C ARG A 919 -16.01 5.54 49.03
N GLU A 920 -16.08 4.24 48.79
CA GLU A 920 -15.09 3.53 47.97
C GLU A 920 -15.14 3.97 46.50
N MET A 921 -16.35 4.15 45.96
CA MET A 921 -16.53 4.73 44.62
C MET A 921 -15.88 6.13 44.55
N ARG A 922 -16.09 6.98 45.57
CA ARG A 922 -15.46 8.31 45.66
C ARG A 922 -13.94 8.24 45.64
N LYS A 923 -13.33 7.34 46.42
CA LYS A 923 -11.87 7.16 46.45
C LYS A 923 -11.31 6.82 45.07
N ARG A 924 -11.98 5.91 44.35
CA ARG A 924 -11.60 5.52 42.98
C ARG A 924 -11.77 6.66 41.98
N LEU A 925 -12.90 7.37 42.04
CA LEU A 925 -13.14 8.57 41.24
C LEU A 925 -12.03 9.59 41.46
N VAL A 926 -11.74 10.00 42.70
CA VAL A 926 -10.66 10.95 43.01
C VAL A 926 -9.31 10.49 42.45
N LYS A 927 -8.95 9.22 42.66
CA LYS A 927 -7.68 8.66 42.15
C LYS A 927 -7.61 8.71 40.63
N GLN A 928 -8.70 8.34 39.95
CA GLN A 928 -8.76 8.35 38.50
C GLN A 928 -8.78 9.78 37.94
N THR A 929 -9.59 10.68 38.51
CA THR A 929 -9.62 12.11 38.14
C THR A 929 -8.24 12.74 38.27
N LYS A 930 -7.52 12.51 39.38
CA LYS A 930 -6.16 13.03 39.56
C LYS A 930 -5.19 12.47 38.51
N ARG A 931 -5.26 11.17 38.22
CA ARG A 931 -4.41 10.55 37.20
C ARG A 931 -4.68 11.14 35.81
N ILE A 932 -5.96 11.22 35.42
CA ILE A 932 -6.37 11.76 34.12
C ILE A 932 -6.06 13.26 34.02
N LEU A 933 -6.23 14.04 35.08
CA LEU A 933 -5.85 15.46 35.12
C LEU A 933 -4.36 15.67 34.82
N ILE A 934 -3.48 14.85 35.40
CA ILE A 934 -2.03 14.92 35.14
C ILE A 934 -1.75 14.63 33.66
N PHE A 935 -2.33 13.57 33.10
CA PHE A 935 -2.16 13.26 31.68
C PHE A 935 -2.77 14.34 30.79
N PHE A 936 -3.92 14.90 31.15
CA PHE A 936 -4.59 15.96 30.40
C PHE A 936 -3.71 17.21 30.30
N ILE A 937 -3.17 17.67 31.43
CA ILE A 937 -2.25 18.82 31.45
C ILE A 937 -0.98 18.49 30.67
N ALA A 938 -0.35 17.34 30.95
CA ALA A 938 0.90 16.95 30.31
C ALA A 938 0.76 16.81 28.78
N SER A 939 -0.32 16.20 28.30
CA SER A 939 -0.60 16.03 26.88
C SER A 939 -0.90 17.36 26.19
N ASN A 940 -1.70 18.25 26.79
CA ASN A 940 -1.95 19.57 26.21
C ASN A 940 -0.68 20.43 26.16
N VAL A 941 0.15 20.41 27.21
CA VAL A 941 1.45 21.11 27.20
C VAL A 941 2.38 20.51 26.14
N PHE A 942 2.46 19.18 26.06
CA PHE A 942 3.24 18.50 25.03
C PHE A 942 2.80 18.90 23.62
N TYR A 943 1.51 18.85 23.32
CA TYR A 943 0.99 19.24 22.01
C TYR A 943 1.08 20.74 21.75
N ALA A 944 0.99 21.60 22.77
CA ALA A 944 1.22 23.04 22.60
C ALA A 944 2.66 23.31 22.13
N VAL A 945 3.65 22.68 22.78
CA VAL A 945 5.06 22.80 22.39
C VAL A 945 5.29 22.17 21.02
N PHE A 946 4.78 20.96 20.81
CA PHE A 946 4.97 20.23 19.56
C PHE A 946 4.34 20.96 18.37
N TYR A 947 3.13 21.50 18.53
CA TYR A 947 2.44 22.29 17.49
C TYR A 947 3.19 23.59 17.19
N ALA A 948 3.73 24.27 18.19
CA ALA A 948 4.57 25.45 17.97
C ALA A 948 5.86 25.11 17.19
N ILE A 949 6.49 23.97 17.49
CA ILE A 949 7.65 23.48 16.72
C ILE A 949 7.23 23.12 15.29
N TYR A 950 6.10 22.42 15.12
CA TYR A 950 5.54 22.05 13.82
C TYR A 950 5.36 23.29 12.95
N LEU A 951 4.57 24.28 13.40
CA LEU A 951 4.34 25.53 12.65
C LEU A 951 5.62 26.29 12.35
N ARG A 952 6.57 26.33 13.30
CA ARG A 952 7.86 27.00 13.07
C ARG A 952 8.70 26.32 11.98
N VAL A 953 8.58 25.00 11.85
CA VAL A 953 9.32 24.19 10.87
C VAL A 953 8.62 24.19 9.52
N THR A 954 7.28 24.12 9.47
CA THR A 954 6.52 24.01 8.21
C THR A 954 6.14 25.36 7.61
N GLU A 955 5.74 26.34 8.43
CA GLU A 955 5.21 27.63 7.99
C GLU A 955 6.17 28.80 8.28
N GLY A 956 7.30 28.54 8.94
CA GLY A 956 8.27 29.57 9.33
C GLY A 956 7.76 30.58 10.37
N SER A 957 6.52 30.43 10.85
CA SER A 957 5.79 31.40 11.67
C SER A 957 5.14 30.77 12.90
N PHE A 958 4.85 31.60 13.91
CA PHE A 958 4.07 31.21 15.09
C PHE A 958 2.63 31.75 15.05
N LYS A 959 2.15 32.25 13.91
CA LYS A 959 0.82 32.89 13.78
C LYS A 959 -0.31 31.94 14.23
N GLY A 960 -0.29 30.67 13.79
CA GLY A 960 -1.27 29.66 14.19
C GLY A 960 -1.28 29.33 15.70
N VAL A 961 -0.18 29.57 16.43
CA VAL A 961 -0.15 29.40 17.90
C VAL A 961 -1.03 30.44 18.59
N LYS A 962 -1.15 31.66 18.03
CA LYS A 962 -2.00 32.72 18.60
C LYS A 962 -3.49 32.35 18.51
N GLU A 963 -3.89 31.62 17.48
CA GLU A 963 -5.28 31.18 17.27
C GLU A 963 -5.76 30.22 18.37
N CYS A 964 -4.86 29.39 18.90
CA CYS A 964 -5.12 28.49 20.03
C CYS A 964 -5.57 29.22 21.31
N PHE A 965 -5.26 30.52 21.45
CA PHE A 965 -5.57 31.34 22.62
C PHE A 965 -6.69 32.35 22.38
N THR A 966 -7.39 32.26 21.25
CA THR A 966 -8.57 33.10 20.97
C THR A 966 -9.73 32.78 21.90
N SER A 967 -10.64 33.74 22.09
CA SER A 967 -11.85 33.55 22.91
C SER A 967 -12.67 32.35 22.45
N LYS A 968 -12.81 32.16 21.12
CA LYS A 968 -13.54 31.02 20.53
C LYS A 968 -12.87 29.67 20.84
N ALA A 969 -11.55 29.57 20.72
CA ALA A 969 -10.81 28.35 21.05
C ALA A 969 -10.88 28.01 22.54
N LEU A 970 -10.76 29.02 23.42
CA LEU A 970 -10.89 28.86 24.86
C LEU A 970 -12.31 28.45 25.27
N GLN A 971 -13.35 29.00 24.64
CA GLN A 971 -14.73 28.56 24.85
C GLN A 971 -14.94 27.11 24.44
N LYS A 972 -14.43 26.68 23.27
CA LYS A 972 -14.47 25.27 22.84
C LYS A 972 -13.73 24.35 23.82
N PHE A 973 -12.59 24.79 24.36
CA PHE A 973 -11.83 24.03 25.35
C PHE A 973 -12.54 23.88 26.69
N LEU A 974 -13.12 24.98 27.21
CA LEU A 974 -13.74 25.02 28.53
C LEU A 974 -15.17 24.48 28.56
N LEU A 975 -15.95 24.67 27.50
CA LEU A 975 -17.36 24.23 27.45
C LEU A 975 -17.51 22.84 26.81
N TYR A 976 -16.75 22.59 25.74
CA TYR A 976 -16.88 21.37 24.92
C TYR A 976 -15.67 20.45 25.02
N ASN A 977 -14.81 20.62 26.03
CA ASN A 977 -13.65 19.76 26.30
C ASN A 977 -12.72 19.51 25.10
N PHE A 978 -12.67 20.46 24.16
CA PHE A 978 -11.95 20.32 22.89
C PHE A 978 -10.60 21.02 22.94
N SER A 979 -9.50 20.27 22.83
CA SER A 979 -8.14 20.83 22.96
C SER A 979 -7.84 21.82 21.82
N PRO A 980 -7.32 23.02 22.12
CA PRO A 980 -6.91 23.97 21.10
C PRO A 980 -5.58 23.57 20.42
N PHE A 981 -4.86 22.59 20.96
CA PHE A 981 -3.54 22.19 20.47
C PHE A 981 -3.57 20.91 19.64
N SER A 982 -4.53 20.01 19.87
CA SER A 982 -4.73 18.85 19.01
C SER A 982 -6.09 18.19 19.24
N GLU A 983 -6.87 18.05 18.17
CA GLU A 983 -8.27 17.63 18.24
C GLU A 983 -8.46 16.23 18.85
N HIS A 984 -7.58 15.27 18.51
CA HIS A 984 -7.67 13.88 18.98
C HIS A 984 -7.67 13.75 20.51
N LEU A 985 -7.15 14.74 21.24
CA LEU A 985 -7.12 14.79 22.71
C LEU A 985 -8.51 14.96 23.36
N TRP A 986 -9.56 15.18 22.56
CA TRP A 986 -10.94 15.37 23.04
C TRP A 986 -11.40 14.23 23.96
N TYR A 987 -10.98 12.98 23.73
CA TYR A 987 -11.33 11.85 24.61
C TYR A 987 -10.82 12.06 26.03
N LEU A 988 -9.59 12.55 26.19
CA LEU A 988 -8.97 12.77 27.49
C LEU A 988 -9.67 13.92 28.25
N GLY A 989 -10.07 14.96 27.53
CA GLY A 989 -10.90 16.06 28.05
C GLY A 989 -12.30 15.60 28.45
N SER A 990 -13.02 14.94 27.54
CA SER A 990 -14.36 14.40 27.76
C SER A 990 -14.40 13.48 28.98
N LEU A 991 -13.42 12.57 29.12
CA LEU A 991 -13.31 11.71 30.28
C LEU A 991 -13.02 12.50 31.57
N LEU A 992 -12.11 13.47 31.55
CA LEU A 992 -11.81 14.29 32.73
C LEU A 992 -13.05 15.02 33.25
N TYR A 993 -13.79 15.66 32.35
CA TYR A 993 -14.98 16.45 32.66
C TYR A 993 -16.10 15.55 33.18
N ALA A 994 -16.34 14.40 32.53
CA ALA A 994 -17.27 13.39 33.00
C ALA A 994 -16.91 12.89 34.41
N LEU A 995 -15.62 12.66 34.69
CA LEU A 995 -15.16 12.25 36.03
C LEU A 995 -15.37 13.33 37.09
N VAL A 996 -15.20 14.62 36.75
CA VAL A 996 -15.48 15.74 37.66
C VAL A 996 -16.98 15.81 37.95
N ILE A 997 -17.84 15.71 36.94
CA ILE A 997 -19.30 15.66 37.10
C ILE A 997 -19.70 14.48 37.99
N LEU A 998 -19.18 13.28 37.71
CA LEU A 998 -19.43 12.08 38.54
C LEU A 998 -18.95 12.25 39.98
N LEU A 999 -17.83 12.95 40.20
CA LEU A 999 -17.33 13.26 41.53
C LEU A 999 -18.29 14.17 42.29
N VAL A 1000 -18.83 15.19 41.63
CA VAL A 1000 -19.86 16.09 42.21
C VAL A 1000 -21.14 15.32 42.50
N LEU A 1001 -21.66 14.55 41.54
CA LEU A 1001 -22.86 13.72 41.74
C LEU A 1001 -22.69 12.67 42.85
N ASN A 1002 -21.48 12.13 43.01
CA ASN A 1002 -21.15 11.23 44.13
C ASN A 1002 -21.07 11.97 45.48
N LYS A 1003 -20.59 13.22 45.50
CA LYS A 1003 -20.64 14.09 46.70
C LYS A 1003 -22.09 14.37 47.12
N LEU A 1004 -22.95 14.65 46.16
CA LEU A 1004 -24.38 14.90 46.34
C LEU A 1004 -25.21 13.62 46.57
N ARG A 1005 -24.59 12.43 46.46
CA ARG A 1005 -25.22 11.09 46.64
C ARG A 1005 -26.30 10.71 45.62
N PHE A 1006 -26.39 11.41 44.48
CA PHE A 1006 -27.34 11.12 43.40
C PHE A 1006 -26.78 10.26 42.25
N VAL A 1007 -25.48 9.96 42.23
CA VAL A 1007 -24.81 9.27 41.11
C VAL A 1007 -25.46 7.92 40.73
N LYS A 1008 -26.00 7.17 41.70
CA LYS A 1008 -26.62 5.85 41.45
C LYS A 1008 -27.98 5.94 40.78
N GLN A 1009 -28.69 7.05 40.97
CA GLN A 1009 -29.97 7.35 40.33
C GLN A 1009 -29.71 7.92 38.93
N VAL A 1010 -28.79 8.89 38.84
CA VAL A 1010 -28.47 9.56 37.57
C VAL A 1010 -27.89 8.59 36.55
N MET A 1011 -27.11 7.57 36.94
CA MET A 1011 -26.55 6.63 35.95
C MET A 1011 -27.60 5.87 35.12
N TYR A 1012 -28.87 5.79 35.55
CA TYR A 1012 -29.94 5.21 34.73
C TYR A 1012 -30.34 6.09 33.55
N THR A 1013 -29.91 7.35 33.50
CA THR A 1013 -30.10 8.21 32.33
C THR A 1013 -29.11 7.91 31.21
N ALA A 1014 -28.10 7.06 31.45
CA ALA A 1014 -27.04 6.78 30.49
C ALA A 1014 -27.52 6.31 29.10
N PRO A 1015 -28.51 5.40 28.97
CA PRO A 1015 -29.03 5.01 27.66
C PRO A 1015 -29.64 6.19 26.90
N PHE A 1016 -30.30 7.12 27.61
CA PHE A 1016 -30.93 8.30 26.99
C PHE A 1016 -29.89 9.33 26.55
N LEU A 1017 -28.77 9.47 27.26
CA LEU A 1017 -27.68 10.36 26.83
C LEU A 1017 -27.01 9.84 25.55
N VAL A 1018 -26.75 8.53 25.49
CA VAL A 1018 -26.17 7.90 24.30
C VAL A 1018 -27.18 7.89 23.14
N ALA A 1019 -28.45 7.61 23.41
CA ALA A 1019 -29.51 7.72 22.39
C ALA A 1019 -29.67 9.16 21.91
N GLY A 1020 -29.59 10.16 22.80
CA GLY A 1020 -29.61 11.57 22.46
C GLY A 1020 -28.44 11.95 21.55
N TYR A 1021 -27.22 11.50 21.85
CA TYR A 1021 -26.07 11.64 20.95
C TYR A 1021 -26.37 11.09 19.56
N VAL A 1022 -26.87 9.85 19.48
CA VAL A 1022 -27.17 9.19 18.20
C VAL A 1022 -28.27 9.94 17.44
N VAL A 1023 -29.40 10.24 18.08
CA VAL A 1023 -30.56 10.90 17.47
C VAL A 1023 -30.22 12.31 17.02
N LEU A 1024 -29.61 13.14 17.87
CA LEU A 1024 -29.22 14.51 17.49
C LEU A 1024 -28.23 14.50 16.32
N SER A 1025 -27.27 13.57 16.31
CA SER A 1025 -26.35 13.42 15.18
C SER A 1025 -27.06 13.01 13.89
N HIS A 1026 -28.10 12.17 13.97
CA HIS A 1026 -28.88 11.77 12.78
C HIS A 1026 -29.78 12.90 12.28
N LEU A 1027 -30.35 13.68 13.19
CA LEU A 1027 -31.14 14.87 12.87
C LEU A 1027 -30.28 16.02 12.34
N GLY A 1028 -28.95 15.97 12.49
CA GLY A 1028 -28.04 17.05 12.09
C GLY A 1028 -28.10 18.27 13.01
N ILE A 1029 -28.56 18.07 14.25
CA ILE A 1029 -28.73 19.15 15.23
C ILE A 1029 -27.43 19.27 16.04
N GLY A 1030 -26.64 20.31 15.76
CA GLY A 1030 -25.39 20.63 16.44
C GLY A 1030 -24.14 20.12 15.72
N GLU A 1031 -23.01 20.82 15.90
CA GLU A 1031 -21.73 20.46 15.29
C GLU A 1031 -21.11 19.23 15.96
N GLY A 1032 -20.30 18.45 15.23
CA GLY A 1032 -19.74 17.18 15.72
C GLY A 1032 -18.99 17.27 17.06
N TYR A 1033 -18.26 18.36 17.32
CA TYR A 1033 -17.58 18.59 18.60
C TYR A 1033 -18.55 18.98 19.73
N GLN A 1034 -19.69 19.58 19.41
CA GLN A 1034 -20.73 19.94 20.39
C GLN A 1034 -21.44 18.69 20.90
N LEU A 1035 -21.64 17.69 20.02
CA LEU A 1035 -22.27 16.42 20.37
C LEU A 1035 -21.29 15.42 21.02
N ARG A 1036 -20.00 15.46 20.63
CA ARG A 1036 -18.90 14.63 21.21
C ARG A 1036 -18.34 15.21 22.52
N ASN A 1037 -19.24 15.58 23.43
CA ASN A 1037 -18.88 16.27 24.67
C ASN A 1037 -18.86 15.34 25.91
N ALA A 1038 -18.50 15.90 27.04
CA ALA A 1038 -18.43 15.22 28.33
C ALA A 1038 -19.79 14.71 28.86
N ILE A 1039 -20.92 15.27 28.42
CA ILE A 1039 -22.26 14.94 28.92
C ILE A 1039 -22.86 13.79 28.11
N LEU A 1040 -22.99 13.95 26.79
CA LEU A 1040 -23.65 12.95 25.96
C LEU A 1040 -22.78 11.69 25.81
N VAL A 1041 -21.51 11.87 25.43
CA VAL A 1041 -20.57 10.77 25.18
C VAL A 1041 -19.82 10.40 26.47
N GLY A 1042 -19.08 11.34 27.07
CA GLY A 1042 -18.21 11.06 28.22
C GLY A 1042 -18.95 10.43 29.40
N LEU A 1043 -20.00 11.09 29.87
CA LEU A 1043 -20.83 10.66 30.98
C LEU A 1043 -21.74 9.49 30.57
N GLY A 1044 -22.34 9.51 29.38
CA GLY A 1044 -23.17 8.44 28.84
C GLY A 1044 -22.47 7.07 28.85
N TYR A 1045 -21.35 6.90 28.14
CA TYR A 1045 -20.63 5.62 28.09
C TYR A 1045 -20.03 5.22 29.44
N THR A 1046 -19.48 6.19 30.20
CA THR A 1046 -18.91 5.89 31.52
C THR A 1046 -20.00 5.38 32.48
N MET A 1047 -21.19 6.00 32.50
CA MET A 1047 -22.31 5.53 33.31
C MET A 1047 -22.88 4.19 32.82
N MET A 1048 -22.88 3.92 31.51
CA MET A 1048 -23.22 2.57 31.01
C MET A 1048 -22.23 1.52 31.53
N GLY A 1049 -20.94 1.83 31.59
CA GLY A 1049 -19.95 0.97 32.24
C GLY A 1049 -20.28 0.69 33.71
N MET A 1050 -20.74 1.71 34.45
CA MET A 1050 -21.19 1.56 35.84
C MET A 1050 -22.43 0.66 35.96
N LEU A 1051 -23.41 0.81 35.04
CA LEU A 1051 -24.60 -0.04 34.98
C LEU A 1051 -24.23 -1.49 34.67
N ILE A 1052 -23.32 -1.73 33.72
CA ILE A 1052 -22.79 -3.07 33.42
C ILE A 1052 -22.18 -3.68 34.69
N ARG A 1053 -21.36 -2.93 35.43
CA ARG A 1053 -20.77 -3.42 36.69
C ARG A 1053 -21.83 -3.72 37.76
N ARG A 1054 -22.85 -2.87 37.91
CA ARG A 1054 -23.93 -3.06 38.89
C ARG A 1054 -24.74 -4.32 38.61
N PHE A 1055 -25.01 -4.61 37.33
CA PHE A 1055 -25.82 -5.76 36.91
C PHE A 1055 -25.00 -6.95 36.40
N GLU A 1056 -23.68 -6.90 36.53
CA GLU A 1056 -22.74 -7.88 35.97
C GLU A 1056 -23.15 -9.32 36.26
N LYS A 1057 -23.43 -9.65 37.53
CA LYS A 1057 -23.84 -11.01 37.91
C LYS A 1057 -25.14 -11.42 37.22
N LYS A 1058 -26.15 -10.54 37.24
CA LYS A 1058 -27.45 -10.81 36.58
C LYS A 1058 -27.30 -11.00 35.07
N ILE A 1059 -26.45 -10.19 34.44
CA ILE A 1059 -26.20 -10.25 32.99
C ILE A 1059 -25.39 -11.51 32.66
N LEU A 1060 -24.27 -11.76 33.33
CA LEU A 1060 -23.30 -12.79 32.94
C LEU A 1060 -23.66 -14.19 33.44
N ASP A 1061 -24.41 -14.35 34.53
CA ASP A 1061 -24.74 -15.68 35.08
C ASP A 1061 -25.83 -16.40 34.27
N HIS A 1062 -26.58 -15.66 33.43
CA HIS A 1062 -27.61 -16.25 32.60
C HIS A 1062 -27.00 -17.12 31.48
N LYS A 1063 -27.53 -18.34 31.30
CA LYS A 1063 -26.94 -19.35 30.40
C LYS A 1063 -26.97 -18.92 28.93
N ALA A 1064 -27.96 -18.12 28.55
CA ALA A 1064 -28.15 -17.60 27.20
C ALA A 1064 -27.30 -16.37 26.87
N THR A 1065 -26.67 -15.71 27.85
CA THR A 1065 -25.93 -14.46 27.60
C THR A 1065 -24.81 -14.62 26.59
N ALA A 1066 -23.99 -15.66 26.72
CA ALA A 1066 -22.89 -15.89 25.78
C ALA A 1066 -23.35 -16.07 24.31
N PRO A 1067 -24.30 -16.98 23.99
CA PRO A 1067 -24.77 -17.10 22.61
C PRO A 1067 -25.48 -15.84 22.11
N VAL A 1068 -26.27 -15.15 22.95
CA VAL A 1068 -26.93 -13.89 22.56
C VAL A 1068 -25.90 -12.82 22.22
N LEU A 1069 -24.86 -12.62 23.04
CA LEU A 1069 -23.82 -11.62 22.76
C LEU A 1069 -23.09 -11.90 21.45
N TRP A 1070 -22.80 -13.16 21.12
CA TRP A 1070 -22.18 -13.51 19.84
C TRP A 1070 -23.11 -13.29 18.64
N ILE A 1071 -24.40 -13.58 18.77
CA ILE A 1071 -25.40 -13.29 17.73
C ILE A 1071 -25.49 -11.77 17.51
N VAL A 1072 -25.64 -11.01 18.59
CA VAL A 1072 -25.76 -9.55 18.51
C VAL A 1072 -24.47 -8.94 17.95
N PHE A 1073 -23.28 -9.44 18.30
CA PHE A 1073 -22.04 -8.97 17.68
C PHE A 1073 -22.04 -9.18 16.17
N ALA A 1074 -22.39 -10.38 15.71
CA ALA A 1074 -22.40 -10.69 14.27
C ALA A 1074 -23.41 -9.79 13.53
N ILE A 1075 -24.59 -9.59 14.12
CA ILE A 1075 -25.60 -8.66 13.61
C ILE A 1075 -25.01 -7.25 13.54
N CYS A 1076 -24.42 -6.74 14.63
CA CYS A 1076 -23.84 -5.41 14.68
C CYS A 1076 -22.74 -5.21 13.62
N CYS A 1077 -21.86 -6.18 13.41
CA CYS A 1077 -20.86 -6.11 12.34
C CYS A 1077 -21.51 -6.00 10.95
N VAL A 1078 -22.49 -6.85 10.65
CA VAL A 1078 -23.19 -6.81 9.36
C VAL A 1078 -23.95 -5.50 9.18
N THR A 1079 -24.69 -5.05 10.20
CA THR A 1079 -25.46 -3.81 10.15
C THR A 1079 -24.58 -2.56 10.10
N ALA A 1080 -23.36 -2.60 10.65
CA ALA A 1080 -22.41 -1.49 10.55
C ALA A 1080 -21.94 -1.26 9.11
N ILE A 1081 -21.68 -2.35 8.38
CA ILE A 1081 -21.39 -2.29 6.94
C ILE A 1081 -22.62 -1.84 6.15
N PHE A 1082 -23.81 -2.27 6.55
CA PHE A 1082 -25.04 -1.82 5.92
C PHE A 1082 -25.28 -0.31 6.12
N GLU A 1083 -25.13 0.20 7.34
CA GLU A 1083 -25.22 1.63 7.66
C GLU A 1083 -24.18 2.43 6.88
N LEU A 1084 -22.95 1.93 6.75
CA LEU A 1084 -21.92 2.58 5.92
C LEU A 1084 -22.36 2.76 4.47
N ASN A 1085 -23.00 1.75 3.87
CA ASN A 1085 -23.36 1.75 2.45
C ASN A 1085 -24.67 2.49 2.14
N HIS A 1086 -25.57 2.68 3.11
CA HIS A 1086 -26.93 3.19 2.86
C HIS A 1086 -27.20 4.54 3.51
N TYR A 1087 -26.31 5.04 4.37
CA TYR A 1087 -26.53 6.29 5.09
C TYR A 1087 -26.00 7.50 4.31
N LYS A 1088 -26.92 8.31 3.76
CA LYS A 1088 -26.62 9.46 2.88
C LYS A 1088 -25.72 10.53 3.49
N LYS A 1089 -25.67 10.68 4.82
CA LYS A 1089 -24.79 11.64 5.53
C LYS A 1089 -23.38 11.08 5.80
N GLY A 1090 -23.04 9.90 5.28
CA GLY A 1090 -21.72 9.30 5.34
C GLY A 1090 -21.24 8.91 6.74
N ILE A 1091 -19.91 8.80 6.90
CA ILE A 1091 -19.24 8.33 8.13
C ILE A 1091 -19.20 9.35 9.28
N ALA A 1092 -19.64 10.59 9.08
CA ALA A 1092 -19.61 11.65 10.09
C ALA A 1092 -20.53 11.35 11.30
N VAL A 1093 -21.64 10.64 11.06
CA VAL A 1093 -22.67 10.32 12.06
C VAL A 1093 -22.34 9.00 12.79
N PRO A 1094 -22.57 8.89 14.11
CA PRO A 1094 -22.44 7.62 14.84
C PRO A 1094 -23.42 6.57 14.31
N PHE A 1095 -22.93 5.37 14.02
CA PHE A 1095 -23.79 4.27 13.57
C PHE A 1095 -24.36 3.52 14.76
N VAL A 1096 -25.66 3.24 14.73
CA VAL A 1096 -26.38 2.59 15.83
C VAL A 1096 -25.74 1.23 16.13
N SER A 1097 -25.38 0.48 15.10
CA SER A 1097 -24.70 -0.80 15.23
C SER A 1097 -23.35 -0.70 15.94
N SER A 1098 -22.56 0.33 15.63
CA SER A 1098 -21.25 0.57 16.24
C SER A 1098 -21.41 0.92 17.71
N GLU A 1099 -22.42 1.71 18.07
CA GLU A 1099 -22.68 2.04 19.47
C GLU A 1099 -23.13 0.84 20.30
N ILE A 1100 -23.93 -0.06 19.72
CA ILE A 1100 -24.31 -1.33 20.37
C ILE A 1100 -23.08 -2.26 20.50
N LEU A 1101 -22.24 -2.32 19.46
CA LEU A 1101 -21.07 -3.18 19.39
C LEU A 1101 -20.09 -2.94 20.55
N VAL A 1102 -19.95 -1.69 21.00
CA VAL A 1102 -19.14 -1.30 22.18
C VAL A 1102 -19.53 -2.11 23.42
N TYR A 1103 -20.82 -2.17 23.74
CA TYR A 1103 -21.32 -2.86 24.92
C TYR A 1103 -21.20 -4.37 24.77
N VAL A 1104 -21.44 -4.89 23.56
CA VAL A 1104 -21.28 -6.31 23.26
C VAL A 1104 -19.84 -6.75 23.45
N ILE A 1105 -18.86 -5.99 22.93
CA ILE A 1105 -17.43 -6.25 23.11
C ILE A 1105 -17.05 -6.20 24.60
N ALA A 1106 -17.49 -5.17 25.33
CA ALA A 1106 -17.21 -5.07 26.77
C ALA A 1106 -17.78 -6.27 27.55
N LEU A 1107 -19.04 -6.66 27.29
CA LEU A 1107 -19.67 -7.81 27.93
C LEU A 1107 -19.00 -9.14 27.56
N LEU A 1108 -18.50 -9.29 26.33
CA LEU A 1108 -17.72 -10.44 25.91
C LEU A 1108 -16.37 -10.52 26.64
N CYS A 1109 -15.66 -9.39 26.79
CA CYS A 1109 -14.45 -9.34 27.61
C CYS A 1109 -14.74 -9.81 29.06
N LEU A 1110 -15.82 -9.32 29.67
CA LEU A 1110 -16.22 -9.71 31.02
C LEU A 1110 -16.67 -11.17 31.12
N LYS A 1111 -17.32 -11.70 30.07
CA LYS A 1111 -17.74 -13.10 30.00
C LYS A 1111 -16.54 -14.05 29.90
N TYR A 1112 -15.45 -13.58 29.31
CA TYR A 1112 -14.23 -14.35 29.05
C TYR A 1112 -12.99 -13.67 29.66
N PRO A 1113 -12.92 -13.51 30.99
CA PRO A 1113 -11.93 -12.63 31.64
C PRO A 1113 -10.47 -13.10 31.51
N ASP A 1114 -10.26 -14.40 31.30
CA ASP A 1114 -8.93 -14.99 31.11
C ASP A 1114 -8.44 -14.98 29.64
N PHE A 1115 -9.23 -14.42 28.71
CA PHE A 1115 -8.81 -14.28 27.31
C PHE A 1115 -7.53 -13.45 27.24
N GLY A 1116 -6.50 -13.97 26.56
CA GLY A 1116 -5.22 -13.27 26.41
C GLY A 1116 -4.28 -13.31 27.62
N LYS A 1117 -4.58 -14.08 28.67
CA LYS A 1117 -3.73 -14.16 29.87
C LYS A 1117 -2.30 -14.60 29.58
N ASP A 1118 -1.34 -13.88 30.15
CA ASP A 1118 0.12 -14.03 30.01
C ASP A 1118 0.61 -13.85 28.56
N THR A 1119 -0.14 -13.13 27.72
CA THR A 1119 0.26 -12.82 26.34
C THR A 1119 0.97 -11.48 26.23
N PHE A 1120 1.75 -11.31 25.17
CA PHE A 1120 2.38 -10.02 24.87
C PHE A 1120 1.34 -8.94 24.55
N ALA A 1121 0.21 -9.30 23.92
CA ALA A 1121 -0.90 -8.38 23.66
C ALA A 1121 -1.53 -7.86 24.96
N GLU A 1122 -1.67 -8.72 25.99
CA GLU A 1122 -2.12 -8.28 27.32
C GLU A 1122 -1.14 -7.27 27.91
N TRP A 1123 0.17 -7.56 27.86
CA TRP A 1123 1.18 -6.64 28.35
C TRP A 1123 1.14 -5.29 27.62
N LEU A 1124 1.10 -5.30 26.28
CA LEU A 1124 1.02 -4.07 25.48
C LEU A 1124 -0.25 -3.27 25.78
N GLY A 1125 -1.41 -3.92 25.84
CA GLY A 1125 -2.65 -3.21 26.09
C GLY A 1125 -2.77 -2.70 27.52
N ARG A 1126 -2.18 -3.39 28.50
CA ARG A 1126 -2.10 -2.92 29.90
C ARG A 1126 -1.14 -1.75 30.06
N GLU A 1127 0.05 -1.84 29.46
CA GLU A 1127 1.15 -0.92 29.75
C GLU A 1127 1.32 0.21 28.72
N CYS A 1128 0.94 0.00 27.47
CA CYS A 1128 1.27 0.89 26.35
C CYS A 1128 0.06 1.60 25.71
N SER A 1129 -1.17 1.08 25.83
CA SER A 1129 -2.36 1.61 25.12
C SER A 1129 -2.60 3.11 25.27
N LEU A 1130 -2.49 3.66 26.49
CA LEU A 1130 -2.65 5.10 26.73
C LEU A 1130 -1.52 5.93 26.09
N THR A 1131 -0.29 5.42 26.13
CA THR A 1131 0.86 6.10 25.51
C THR A 1131 0.72 6.11 23.99
N VAL A 1132 0.24 5.00 23.40
CA VAL A 1132 -0.07 4.92 21.96
C VAL A 1132 -1.12 5.96 21.57
N TYR A 1133 -2.21 6.03 22.34
CA TYR A 1133 -3.24 7.05 22.15
C TYR A 1133 -2.68 8.49 22.23
N ILE A 1134 -1.81 8.79 23.18
CA ILE A 1134 -1.27 10.17 23.32
C ILE A 1134 -0.29 10.50 22.18
N LEU A 1135 0.59 9.58 21.78
CA LEU A 1135 1.73 9.92 20.93
C LEU A 1135 1.47 9.75 19.42
N HIS A 1136 0.49 8.97 18.98
CA HIS A 1136 0.35 8.62 17.56
C HIS A 1136 0.24 9.83 16.62
N ILE A 1137 -0.49 10.89 16.98
CA ILE A 1137 -0.56 12.12 16.17
C ILE A 1137 0.80 12.82 16.11
N SER A 1138 1.52 12.94 17.23
CA SER A 1138 2.88 13.51 17.20
C SER A 1138 3.86 12.68 16.39
N VAL A 1139 3.74 11.34 16.40
CA VAL A 1139 4.57 10.45 15.57
C VAL A 1139 4.24 10.67 14.09
N TRP A 1140 2.96 10.79 13.74
CA TRP A 1140 2.52 11.13 12.39
C TRP A 1140 3.00 12.51 11.95
N LEU A 1141 2.80 13.56 12.76
CA LEU A 1141 3.25 14.91 12.46
C LEU A 1141 4.78 15.03 12.37
N LEU A 1142 5.53 14.31 13.22
CA LEU A 1142 6.98 14.23 13.11
C LEU A 1142 7.40 13.64 11.76
N MET A 1143 6.67 12.64 11.26
CA MET A 1143 6.90 12.08 9.93
C MET A 1143 6.63 13.12 8.83
N VAL A 1144 5.54 13.89 8.95
CA VAL A 1144 5.23 15.01 8.02
C VAL A 1144 6.34 16.06 8.04
N MET A 1145 6.81 16.50 9.21
CA MET A 1145 7.90 17.48 9.35
C MET A 1145 9.22 17.02 8.74
N THR A 1146 9.43 15.71 8.66
CA THR A 1146 10.62 15.11 8.04
C THR A 1146 10.46 14.81 6.54
N GLN A 1147 9.36 15.25 5.91
CA GLN A 1147 9.00 14.96 4.51
C GLN A 1147 8.99 13.45 4.22
N ASN A 1148 8.49 12.68 5.20
CA ASN A 1148 8.32 11.22 5.17
C ASN A 1148 6.87 10.79 4.95
N ASP A 1149 6.01 11.75 4.63
CA ASP A 1149 4.66 11.60 4.10
C ASP A 1149 4.55 10.57 2.96
N ARG A 1150 5.55 10.46 2.06
CA ARG A 1150 5.56 9.40 1.02
C ARG A 1150 5.63 7.96 1.55
N PHE A 1151 5.84 7.77 2.86
CA PHE A 1151 5.97 6.45 3.52
C PHE A 1151 4.68 5.74 3.80
N PHE A 1152 3.60 6.49 3.75
CA PHE A 1152 2.48 6.17 4.59
C PHE A 1152 1.14 6.37 3.91
N GLY A 1153 1.08 6.42 2.57
CA GLY A 1153 -0.19 6.46 1.82
C GLY A 1153 -1.15 5.33 2.25
N LYS A 1154 -1.14 4.21 1.55
CA LYS A 1154 -2.09 3.11 1.83
C LYS A 1154 -1.91 2.39 3.20
N TYR A 1155 -0.88 2.69 4.01
CA TYR A 1155 -0.54 1.95 5.26
C TYR A 1155 -0.14 2.80 6.48
N GLY A 1156 -0.42 4.10 6.47
CA GLY A 1156 0.00 5.02 7.54
C GLY A 1156 -0.44 4.58 8.94
N ALA A 1157 -1.67 4.06 9.08
CA ALA A 1157 -2.19 3.57 10.36
C ALA A 1157 -1.31 2.48 11.01
N VAL A 1158 -0.89 1.47 10.23
CA VAL A 1158 -0.14 0.33 10.75
C VAL A 1158 1.23 0.77 11.20
N THR A 1159 1.91 1.58 10.39
CA THR A 1159 3.28 1.98 10.71
C THR A 1159 3.32 2.94 11.89
N VAL A 1160 2.45 3.95 11.91
CA VAL A 1160 2.32 4.85 13.06
C VAL A 1160 2.00 4.05 14.32
N PHE A 1161 1.08 3.08 14.24
CA PHE A 1161 0.77 2.23 15.38
C PHE A 1161 1.97 1.40 15.86
N VAL A 1162 2.70 0.73 14.97
CA VAL A 1162 3.85 -0.10 15.34
C VAL A 1162 4.97 0.75 15.94
N ILE A 1163 5.34 1.86 15.29
CA ILE A 1163 6.38 2.77 15.78
C ILE A 1163 6.00 3.34 17.14
N THR A 1164 4.77 3.84 17.28
CA THR A 1164 4.29 4.38 18.55
C THR A 1164 4.25 3.30 19.65
N THR A 1165 3.89 2.06 19.30
CA THR A 1165 3.88 0.92 20.23
C THR A 1165 5.29 0.55 20.68
N VAL A 1166 6.28 0.56 19.77
CA VAL A 1166 7.69 0.33 20.10
C VAL A 1166 8.21 1.44 21.01
N ILE A 1167 7.95 2.72 20.69
CA ILE A 1167 8.31 3.86 21.54
C ILE A 1167 7.69 3.72 22.93
N ALA A 1168 6.40 3.38 23.01
CA ALA A 1168 5.70 3.17 24.27
C ALA A 1168 6.30 2.02 25.08
N ALA A 1169 6.61 0.90 24.44
CA ALA A 1169 7.23 -0.27 25.06
C ALA A 1169 8.65 0.04 25.59
N LEU A 1170 9.44 0.79 24.82
CA LEU A 1170 10.78 1.26 25.22
C LEU A 1170 10.70 2.22 26.40
N TYR A 1171 9.84 3.25 26.32
CA TYR A 1171 9.61 4.18 27.42
C TYR A 1171 9.24 3.44 28.70
N LYS A 1172 8.35 2.44 28.61
CA LYS A 1172 7.94 1.67 29.77
C LYS A 1172 9.07 0.80 30.31
N SER A 1173 9.83 0.14 29.44
CA SER A 1173 10.97 -0.70 29.83
C SER A 1173 12.05 0.13 30.52
N ILE A 1174 12.38 1.31 30.00
CA ILE A 1174 13.34 2.25 30.59
C ILE A 1174 12.83 2.76 31.94
N LYS A 1175 11.56 3.18 32.02
CA LYS A 1175 10.95 3.62 33.27
C LYS A 1175 11.02 2.52 34.33
N ASN A 1176 10.64 1.29 33.99
CA ASN A 1176 10.72 0.16 34.92
C ASN A 1176 12.17 -0.08 35.38
N ALA A 1177 13.14 -0.08 34.46
CA ALA A 1177 14.56 -0.24 34.81
C ALA A 1177 15.10 0.87 35.74
N ILE A 1178 14.64 2.12 35.57
CA ILE A 1178 15.00 3.25 36.45
C ILE A 1178 14.33 3.12 37.82
N THR A 1179 13.10 2.62 37.87
CA THR A 1179 12.32 2.47 39.10
C THR A 1179 12.82 1.27 39.92
N ASP A 1180 13.14 0.16 39.27
CA ASP A 1180 13.74 -1.04 39.87
C ASP A 1180 15.14 -0.74 40.45
N LYS A 1181 15.92 0.15 39.81
CA LYS A 1181 17.18 0.69 40.36
C LYS A 1181 16.94 1.54 41.61
N LYS A 1182 15.84 2.29 41.70
CA LYS A 1182 15.49 3.05 42.90
C LYS A 1182 15.07 2.14 44.05
N GLU A 1183 14.29 1.09 43.80
CA GLU A 1183 13.91 0.11 44.83
C GLU A 1183 15.13 -0.67 45.35
N THR A 1184 16.03 -1.13 44.47
CA THR A 1184 17.29 -1.80 44.90
C THR A 1184 18.25 -0.89 45.67
N VAL A 1185 18.29 0.42 45.37
CA VAL A 1185 19.08 1.40 46.14
C VAL A 1185 18.44 1.74 47.49
N THR A 1186 17.11 1.74 47.56
CA THR A 1186 16.36 2.00 48.80
C THR A 1186 16.45 0.80 49.73
N ASP A 1187 16.29 -0.43 49.22
CA ASP A 1187 16.51 -1.67 49.98
C ASP A 1187 17.95 -1.80 50.47
N LYS A 1188 18.96 -1.43 49.65
CA LYS A 1188 20.35 -1.39 50.11
C LYS A 1188 20.59 -0.36 51.21
N LYS A 1189 19.95 0.82 51.16
CA LYS A 1189 20.02 1.84 52.24
C LYS A 1189 19.30 1.39 53.51
N GLN A 1190 18.16 0.71 53.39
CA GLN A 1190 17.38 0.21 54.53
C GLN A 1190 18.10 -0.97 55.18
N THR A 1191 18.68 -1.88 54.40
CA THR A 1191 19.52 -2.98 54.88
C THR A 1191 20.80 -2.46 55.55
N ALA A 1192 21.43 -1.42 54.99
CA ALA A 1192 22.59 -0.76 55.58
C ALA A 1192 22.25 0.00 56.88
N MET A 1193 21.09 0.67 56.97
CA MET A 1193 20.62 1.29 58.23
C MET A 1193 20.32 0.23 59.30
N THR A 1194 19.70 -0.90 58.91
CA THR A 1194 19.38 -1.99 59.83
C THR A 1194 20.64 -2.71 60.32
N GLN A 1195 21.67 -2.83 59.48
CA GLN A 1195 23.00 -3.31 59.88
C GLN A 1195 23.72 -2.32 60.80
N LYS A 1196 23.62 -1.01 60.52
CA LYS A 1196 24.25 0.03 61.35
C LYS A 1196 23.60 0.14 62.74
N GLN A 1197 22.29 -0.06 62.84
CA GLN A 1197 21.58 -0.16 64.13
C GLN A 1197 21.91 -1.44 64.91
N LYS A 1198 22.20 -2.55 64.22
CA LYS A 1198 22.67 -3.81 64.85
C LYS A 1198 24.15 -3.80 65.25
N LEU A 1199 24.92 -2.83 64.77
CA LEU A 1199 26.32 -2.62 65.14
C LEU A 1199 26.49 -1.52 66.21
N SER A 1200 25.43 -0.74 66.48
CA SER A 1200 25.38 0.27 67.55
C SER A 1200 24.65 -0.20 68.82
N LEU A 1201 23.92 -1.32 68.72
CA LEU A 1201 23.43 -2.14 69.84
C LEU A 1201 24.44 -3.26 70.06
#